data_AF-A0A3B4H5J8-F1
#
_entry.id   AF-A0A3B4H5J8-F1
#
_cell.length_a   1.000
_cell.length_b   1.000
_cell.length_c   1.000
_cell.angle_alpha   90.00
_cell.angle_beta   90.00
_cell.angle_gamma   90.00
#
_symmetry.space_group_name_H-M   'P 1'
#
loop_
_entity.id
_entity.type
_entity.pdbx_description
1 polymer ?
#
loop_
_entity_poly.entity_id
_entity_poly.type
_entity_poly.pdbx_seq_one_letter_code
_entity_poly.pdbx_strand_id
1 'polypeptide(L)'
;MSEFAEDEVELQSLVKQFLRSISDKISSAPSPECAEEILLHLEETDKNFHNYEFVKYLRQYVENALGSVVEEETNNLTREDGQHAIGSGHDTLIHAVTQRTRYSAEYQQMIHTLKNTMITVVESLKNKSEEDQLRKEETHQEKQHRQSNIQFTDNCSDSGSSFSRVRENCLQMLPINLDSSKPKEVRWEALKVLCRAPTSDVLSCESWSSLRLNLCVALSEPDPDLSDNALRFFAKSLSSSPLNVTREIYTSLAKSVESSFLSHKLSFPSGSATIDVNRPEISRLLKQIRLMNDFQKEVTNFWIRHPEKYMEEVIENTFSLLSFHHEHGSPGTERVLEPVHLLALLDVKATWFKKWMHGYYSRAVILRLLERKYKSVVSGLLNNKDLSLVYSGKELEYCCFVHSLCVLGKLIIYTNGKKLFPIKIRKYKDPVTLTDLLINVVKCILIHLLSVGSDVLSPSTLVMEVLWMLCEQTECATECLYQTPVIEKLLTPVILKSPAATLSLIADILAHVVIKFRLLDKELPSLCESDMPHSLCGAFILVCRQMYNICEGLQVLRPYGLHKALAAAWKKTSSLSERVQTPVPGAGAGSSTQELQNTLIWEETLLDSLLNFGATPKGLLLLQQTGAINECVSYMFSRFTKKLQVSSCEKFGYGVMVTQVAATAPGVVALHGSGFIRALVLELWSVLECSSDDVRVVPSVSVLLSSLQSFLYLVNLLSSSQSVWELLGRQPLANKSEYTLREMPTSIPDLIDRLIAVNSDVKIHSLFRYEESHTFGLRLLNVLCCNLDSFLLLESQYNICSMLLQIFSVLLRTIIIDSLSVERNHVLVRVSVVGGPSERRLPPRDLQEVRYPFSLSHIYKGFALEDVCFIHFIYIHRYGIYLGLLKEEAANDLALLMKHVKIFLSTQRVKTSSELSYPGHDWLASTVFLIMAGNMEKSLCLLVSLSSLLTSGFIWPARIHASIHFPKEVAESGIPPVYWCTAHYVEMLLKAEVPLVHSAFKMSGFTPSQMCLHWLTQCFWNYLDWTEICHYICTCVVMGPDYQVYMCVAIFKHLQPDILQHTQSQELQIFLKVRWSQNYNIHAIFY
;
A
#
# COMPACT_ATOMS: atom_id res chain seq x y z
N MET A 1 -49.52 16.09 -11.90
CA MET A 1 -49.86 15.35 -10.66
C MET A 1 -50.26 13.90 -10.89
N SER A 2 -50.67 13.48 -12.11
CA SER A 2 -50.96 12.06 -12.39
C SER A 2 -49.73 11.22 -12.79
N GLU A 3 -48.74 11.78 -13.49
CA GLU A 3 -47.53 11.02 -13.90
C GLU A 3 -46.61 10.66 -12.72
N PHE A 4 -46.44 11.55 -11.73
CA PHE A 4 -45.61 11.27 -10.54
C PHE A 4 -46.17 10.17 -9.63
N ALA A 5 -47.48 9.89 -9.67
CA ALA A 5 -48.11 8.91 -8.81
C ALA A 5 -48.00 7.47 -9.37
N GLU A 6 -47.82 7.31 -10.69
CA GLU A 6 -47.61 6.01 -11.32
C GLU A 6 -46.18 5.50 -11.07
N ASP A 7 -45.17 6.38 -11.14
CA ASP A 7 -43.76 6.04 -10.87
C ASP A 7 -43.53 5.60 -9.42
N GLU A 8 -44.19 6.21 -8.44
CA GLU A 8 -44.08 5.82 -7.02
C GLU A 8 -44.62 4.42 -6.74
N VAL A 9 -45.73 4.03 -7.39
CA VAL A 9 -46.36 2.70 -7.22
C VAL A 9 -45.53 1.61 -7.88
N GLU A 10 -44.97 1.88 -9.05
CA GLU A 10 -44.05 0.96 -9.74
C GLU A 10 -42.75 0.78 -8.93
N LEU A 11 -42.14 1.89 -8.47
CA LEU A 11 -40.94 1.84 -7.63
C LEU A 11 -41.19 1.09 -6.33
N GLN A 12 -42.35 1.27 -5.70
CA GLN A 12 -42.75 0.52 -4.51
C GLN A 12 -42.84 -0.99 -4.76
N SER A 13 -43.33 -1.41 -5.93
CA SER A 13 -43.37 -2.82 -6.34
C SER A 13 -41.96 -3.40 -6.54
N LEU A 14 -41.10 -2.64 -7.22
CA LEU A 14 -39.71 -3.03 -7.50
C LEU A 14 -38.89 -3.18 -6.22
N VAL A 15 -39.02 -2.24 -5.26
CA VAL A 15 -38.35 -2.31 -3.96
C VAL A 15 -38.83 -3.53 -3.16
N LYS A 16 -40.13 -3.83 -3.17
CA LYS A 16 -40.69 -5.05 -2.54
C LYS A 16 -40.12 -6.32 -3.14
N GLN A 17 -40.03 -6.40 -4.46
CA GLN A 17 -39.49 -7.56 -5.15
C GLN A 17 -37.99 -7.73 -4.85
N PHE A 18 -37.25 -6.63 -4.83
CA PHE A 18 -35.84 -6.60 -4.46
C PHE A 18 -35.64 -7.11 -3.03
N LEU A 19 -36.32 -6.54 -2.04
CA LEU A 19 -36.23 -6.96 -0.63
C LEU A 19 -36.60 -8.44 -0.43
N ARG A 20 -37.56 -8.97 -1.19
CA ARG A 20 -37.89 -10.41 -1.18
C ARG A 20 -36.75 -11.27 -1.72
N SER A 21 -36.14 -10.86 -2.83
CA SER A 21 -35.07 -11.61 -3.47
C SER A 21 -33.77 -11.70 -2.65
N ILE A 22 -33.55 -10.74 -1.75
CA ILE A 22 -32.41 -10.73 -0.83
C ILE A 22 -32.78 -11.11 0.62
N SER A 23 -34.04 -11.50 0.87
CA SER A 23 -34.54 -11.76 2.22
C SER A 23 -33.80 -12.88 2.96
N ASP A 24 -33.36 -13.93 2.26
CA ASP A 24 -32.55 -15.01 2.84
C ASP A 24 -31.15 -14.53 3.29
N LYS A 25 -30.61 -13.49 2.63
CA LYS A 25 -29.31 -12.88 2.98
C LYS A 25 -29.43 -11.92 4.15
N ILE A 26 -30.55 -11.20 4.23
CA ILE A 26 -30.84 -10.31 5.36
C ILE A 26 -31.19 -11.13 6.62
N SER A 27 -31.96 -12.20 6.46
CA SER A 27 -32.39 -13.06 7.59
C SER A 27 -31.28 -13.97 8.13
N SER A 28 -30.19 -14.18 7.39
CA SER A 28 -28.99 -14.86 7.86
C SER A 28 -28.01 -13.95 8.60
N ALA A 29 -28.28 -12.64 8.67
CA ALA A 29 -27.47 -11.69 9.42
C ALA A 29 -27.71 -11.83 10.94
N PRO A 30 -26.65 -11.89 11.77
CA PRO A 30 -26.77 -12.05 13.23
C PRO A 30 -27.23 -10.77 13.96
N SER A 31 -27.15 -9.61 13.31
CA SER A 31 -27.56 -8.31 13.87
C SER A 31 -28.01 -7.35 12.75
N PRO A 32 -28.79 -6.29 13.07
CA PRO A 32 -29.22 -5.30 12.08
C PRO A 32 -28.06 -4.51 11.47
N GLU A 33 -26.97 -4.26 12.22
CA GLU A 33 -25.76 -3.61 11.70
C GLU A 33 -25.06 -4.49 10.66
N CYS A 34 -25.05 -5.81 10.88
CA CYS A 34 -24.49 -6.76 9.91
C CYS A 34 -25.38 -6.88 8.66
N ALA A 35 -26.70 -6.72 8.80
CA ALA A 35 -27.61 -6.65 7.66
C ALA A 35 -27.39 -5.37 6.84
N GLU A 36 -27.12 -4.24 7.48
CA GLU A 36 -26.76 -2.98 6.81
C GLU A 36 -25.44 -3.11 6.03
N GLU A 37 -24.43 -3.72 6.63
CA GLU A 37 -23.15 -4.00 5.96
C GLU A 37 -23.34 -4.93 4.73
N ILE A 38 -24.18 -5.96 4.84
CA ILE A 38 -24.54 -6.81 3.71
C ILE A 38 -25.19 -6.00 2.59
N LEU A 39 -26.11 -5.07 2.92
CA LEU A 39 -26.79 -4.21 1.95
C LEU A 39 -25.82 -3.23 1.25
N LEU A 40 -24.87 -2.64 1.99
CA LEU A 40 -23.87 -1.70 1.45
C LEU A 40 -22.92 -2.38 0.47
N HIS A 41 -22.59 -3.66 0.69
CA HIS A 41 -21.68 -4.44 -0.15
C HIS A 41 -22.41 -5.39 -1.12
N LEU A 42 -23.70 -5.18 -1.39
CA LEU A 42 -24.47 -6.06 -2.29
C LEU A 42 -23.93 -6.08 -3.72
N GLU A 43 -23.40 -4.97 -4.22
CA GLU A 43 -22.80 -4.91 -5.57
C GLU A 43 -21.55 -5.80 -5.68
N GLU A 44 -20.76 -5.88 -4.62
CA GLU A 44 -19.52 -6.67 -4.57
C GLU A 44 -19.78 -8.15 -4.27
N THR A 45 -20.82 -8.43 -3.48
CA THR A 45 -21.09 -9.77 -2.93
C THR A 45 -22.15 -10.55 -3.73
N ASP A 46 -23.07 -9.87 -4.43
CA ASP A 46 -24.15 -10.49 -5.19
C ASP A 46 -23.90 -10.46 -6.70
N LYS A 47 -23.62 -11.63 -7.27
CA LYS A 47 -23.43 -11.80 -8.72
C LYS A 47 -24.68 -11.44 -9.54
N ASN A 48 -25.86 -11.43 -8.93
CA ASN A 48 -27.12 -11.05 -9.59
C ASN A 48 -27.49 -9.59 -9.38
N PHE A 49 -26.63 -8.78 -8.73
CA PHE A 49 -26.93 -7.39 -8.38
C PHE A 49 -27.46 -6.57 -9.56
N HIS A 50 -26.79 -6.60 -10.71
CA HIS A 50 -27.22 -5.86 -11.90
C HIS A 50 -28.44 -6.47 -12.62
N ASN A 51 -28.88 -7.67 -12.24
CA ASN A 51 -30.03 -8.35 -12.84
C ASN A 51 -31.35 -8.06 -12.13
N TYR A 52 -31.33 -7.45 -10.95
CA TYR A 52 -32.55 -7.04 -10.25
C TYR A 52 -33.28 -5.94 -11.02
N GLU A 53 -34.58 -6.10 -11.23
CA GLU A 53 -35.41 -5.13 -11.95
C GLU A 53 -35.36 -3.73 -11.30
N PHE A 54 -35.27 -3.67 -9.97
CA PHE A 54 -35.02 -2.43 -9.24
C PHE A 54 -33.70 -1.74 -9.63
N VAL A 55 -32.61 -2.50 -9.76
CA VAL A 55 -31.29 -1.98 -10.13
C VAL A 55 -31.26 -1.56 -11.61
N LYS A 56 -31.97 -2.28 -12.49
CA LYS A 56 -32.16 -1.87 -13.89
C LYS A 56 -32.96 -0.58 -14.00
N TYR A 57 -34.03 -0.44 -13.22
CA TYR A 57 -34.81 0.80 -13.14
C TYR A 57 -33.93 1.97 -12.69
N LEU A 58 -33.13 1.82 -11.63
CA LEU A 58 -32.21 2.87 -11.19
C LEU A 58 -31.18 3.24 -12.26
N ARG A 59 -30.63 2.25 -12.98
CA ARG A 59 -29.72 2.49 -14.10
C ARG A 59 -30.40 3.30 -15.22
N GLN A 60 -31.61 2.91 -15.61
CA GLN A 60 -32.38 3.61 -16.64
C GLN A 60 -32.76 5.03 -16.19
N TYR A 61 -33.11 5.21 -14.91
CA TYR A 61 -33.41 6.53 -14.33
C TYR A 61 -32.20 7.46 -14.40
N VAL A 62 -31.01 6.95 -14.04
CA VAL A 62 -29.74 7.68 -14.14
C VAL A 62 -29.40 7.99 -15.60
N GLU A 63 -29.57 7.04 -16.50
CA GLU A 63 -29.30 7.21 -17.93
C GLU A 63 -30.23 8.24 -18.58
N ASN A 64 -31.52 8.23 -18.23
CA ASN A 64 -32.49 9.21 -18.72
C ASN A 64 -32.24 10.62 -18.16
N ALA A 65 -31.81 10.72 -16.91
CA ALA A 65 -31.59 12.00 -16.24
C ALA A 65 -30.24 12.65 -16.62
N LEU A 66 -29.21 11.85 -16.86
CA LEU A 66 -27.84 12.33 -17.07
C LEU A 66 -27.27 12.03 -18.46
N GLY A 67 -27.93 11.21 -19.27
CA GLY A 67 -27.42 10.80 -20.59
C GLY A 67 -27.06 11.98 -21.47
N SER A 68 -27.94 12.99 -21.57
CA SER A 68 -27.67 14.21 -22.35
C SER A 68 -26.53 15.05 -21.76
N VAL A 69 -26.39 15.10 -20.43
CA VAL A 69 -25.32 15.83 -19.74
C VAL A 69 -23.97 15.14 -19.95
N VAL A 70 -23.94 13.81 -19.89
CA VAL A 70 -22.76 13.00 -20.18
C VAL A 70 -22.35 13.17 -21.65
N GLU A 71 -23.31 13.13 -22.58
CA GLU A 71 -23.04 13.37 -24.00
C GLU A 71 -22.54 14.81 -24.26
N GLU A 72 -23.13 15.81 -23.61
CA GLU A 72 -22.71 17.21 -23.72
C GLU A 72 -21.29 17.43 -23.17
N GLU A 73 -20.97 16.90 -21.99
CA GLU A 73 -19.62 16.99 -21.43
C GLU A 73 -18.58 16.19 -22.24
N THR A 74 -18.98 15.05 -22.79
CA THR A 74 -18.15 14.26 -23.72
C THR A 74 -17.90 15.03 -25.03
N ASN A 75 -18.92 15.73 -25.54
CA ASN A 75 -18.82 16.55 -26.75
C ASN A 75 -18.02 17.84 -26.51
N ASN A 76 -18.12 18.46 -25.34
CA ASN A 76 -17.34 19.63 -24.96
C ASN A 76 -15.84 19.28 -24.88
N LEU A 77 -15.51 18.15 -24.28
CA LEU A 77 -14.12 17.65 -24.20
C LEU A 77 -13.57 17.20 -25.56
N THR A 78 -14.41 16.73 -26.48
CA THR A 78 -13.97 16.33 -27.84
C THR A 78 -13.93 17.48 -28.86
N ARG A 79 -14.69 18.56 -28.65
CA ARG A 79 -14.64 19.77 -29.51
C ARG A 79 -13.49 20.71 -29.16
N GLU A 80 -13.01 20.71 -27.91
CA GLU A 80 -11.80 21.45 -27.52
C GLU A 80 -10.50 20.74 -27.97
N ASP A 81 -10.53 19.42 -28.18
CA ASP A 81 -9.37 18.57 -28.60
C ASP A 81 -9.34 18.26 -30.11
N GLY A 82 -9.77 19.22 -30.94
CA GLY A 82 -9.68 19.14 -32.40
C GLY A 82 -8.26 19.29 -32.93
N GLN A 83 -7.39 18.31 -32.66
CA GLN A 83 -6.00 18.09 -33.10
C GLN A 83 -5.01 18.07 -31.92
N HIS A 84 -4.91 16.94 -31.22
CA HIS A 84 -3.69 16.35 -30.62
C HIS A 84 -4.09 15.40 -29.47
N ALA A 85 -4.40 14.15 -29.77
CA ALA A 85 -4.53 13.10 -28.75
C ALA A 85 -4.02 11.76 -29.29
N ILE A 86 -2.71 11.58 -29.23
CA ILE A 86 -2.09 10.25 -29.13
C ILE A 86 -1.39 10.26 -27.77
N GLY A 87 -2.03 9.71 -26.74
CA GLY A 87 -1.34 9.35 -25.49
C GLY A 87 -2.10 9.48 -24.16
N SER A 88 -3.20 10.24 -24.05
CA SER A 88 -3.98 10.28 -22.81
C SER A 88 -5.03 9.16 -22.83
N GLY A 89 -4.93 8.24 -21.87
CA GLY A 89 -5.80 7.07 -21.78
C GLY A 89 -7.28 7.48 -21.69
N HIS A 90 -8.15 6.69 -22.33
CA HIS A 90 -9.61 6.81 -22.22
C HIS A 90 -10.09 6.98 -20.77
N ASP A 91 -9.37 6.42 -19.80
CA ASP A 91 -9.65 6.55 -18.36
C ASP A 91 -9.60 8.00 -17.85
N THR A 92 -8.70 8.84 -18.36
CA THR A 92 -8.59 10.25 -17.95
C THR A 92 -9.78 11.05 -18.48
N LEU A 93 -10.22 10.77 -19.71
CA LEU A 93 -11.38 11.41 -20.33
C LEU A 93 -12.67 10.97 -19.64
N ILE A 94 -12.81 9.67 -19.35
CA ILE A 94 -13.92 9.12 -18.57
C ILE A 94 -13.96 9.76 -17.18
N HIS A 95 -12.82 9.89 -16.50
CA HIS A 95 -12.75 10.51 -15.18
C HIS A 95 -13.12 12.01 -15.21
N ALA A 96 -12.69 12.75 -16.24
CA ALA A 96 -13.03 14.16 -16.43
C ALA A 96 -14.53 14.36 -16.70
N VAL A 97 -15.12 13.58 -17.62
CA VAL A 97 -16.57 13.55 -17.89
C VAL A 97 -17.32 13.22 -16.61
N THR A 98 -16.93 12.16 -15.91
CA THR A 98 -17.57 11.72 -14.65
C THR A 98 -17.54 12.80 -13.57
N GLN A 99 -16.41 13.51 -13.41
CA GLN A 99 -16.34 14.61 -12.45
C GLN A 99 -17.26 15.77 -12.83
N ARG A 100 -17.24 16.22 -14.09
CA ARG A 100 -18.07 17.35 -14.53
C ARG A 100 -19.57 17.02 -14.44
N THR A 101 -19.98 15.81 -14.82
CA THR A 101 -21.37 15.35 -14.65
C THR A 101 -21.79 15.33 -13.17
N ARG A 102 -20.91 14.96 -12.22
CA ARG A 102 -21.24 14.98 -10.78
C ARG A 102 -21.45 16.38 -10.19
N TYR A 103 -20.82 17.39 -10.78
CA TYR A 103 -20.98 18.79 -10.37
C TYR A 103 -22.11 19.50 -11.12
N SER A 104 -22.80 18.84 -12.04
CA SER A 104 -23.91 19.42 -12.80
C SER A 104 -25.15 19.63 -11.91
N ALA A 105 -25.97 20.61 -12.26
CA ALA A 105 -27.21 20.91 -11.54
C ALA A 105 -28.22 19.75 -11.65
N GLU A 106 -28.22 19.09 -12.81
CA GLU A 106 -29.06 17.94 -13.15
C GLU A 106 -28.73 16.73 -12.28
N TYR A 107 -27.45 16.48 -11.96
CA TYR A 107 -27.04 15.43 -11.02
C TYR A 107 -27.53 15.71 -9.60
N GLN A 108 -27.39 16.95 -9.12
CA GLN A 108 -27.86 17.35 -7.80
C GLN A 108 -29.39 17.25 -7.69
N GLN A 109 -30.11 17.65 -8.74
CA GLN A 109 -31.57 17.55 -8.81
C GLN A 109 -32.03 16.10 -8.88
N MET A 110 -31.37 15.25 -9.68
CA MET A 110 -31.67 13.82 -9.80
C MET A 110 -31.52 13.11 -8.45
N ILE A 111 -30.38 13.30 -7.75
CA ILE A 111 -30.14 12.69 -6.44
C ILE A 111 -31.17 13.18 -5.42
N HIS A 112 -31.46 14.48 -5.39
CA HIS A 112 -32.42 15.01 -4.43
C HIS A 112 -33.83 14.46 -4.67
N THR A 113 -34.26 14.37 -5.92
CA THR A 113 -35.56 13.82 -6.32
C THR A 113 -35.65 12.34 -5.97
N LEU A 114 -34.66 11.53 -6.39
CA LEU A 114 -34.63 10.10 -6.12
C LEU A 114 -34.63 9.80 -4.62
N LYS A 115 -33.88 10.57 -3.82
CA LYS A 115 -33.84 10.42 -2.36
C LYS A 115 -35.21 10.68 -1.73
N ASN A 116 -35.89 11.76 -2.11
CA ASN A 116 -37.20 12.11 -1.56
C ASN A 116 -38.26 11.07 -1.95
N THR A 117 -38.28 10.62 -3.20
CA THR A 117 -39.20 9.58 -3.67
C THR A 117 -38.96 8.24 -2.96
N MET A 118 -37.70 7.85 -2.76
CA MET A 118 -37.35 6.62 -2.05
C MET A 118 -37.79 6.63 -0.58
N ILE A 119 -37.63 7.78 0.10
CA ILE A 119 -38.09 7.96 1.49
C ILE A 119 -39.60 7.72 1.57
N THR A 120 -40.38 8.38 0.71
CA THR A 120 -41.85 8.22 0.65
C THR A 120 -42.26 6.77 0.40
N VAL A 121 -41.59 6.08 -0.53
CA VAL A 121 -41.86 4.67 -0.85
C VAL A 121 -41.55 3.75 0.33
N VAL A 122 -40.41 3.93 1.00
CA VAL A 122 -40.00 3.12 2.15
C VAL A 122 -40.92 3.35 3.34
N GLU A 123 -41.31 4.59 3.62
CA GLU A 123 -42.28 4.91 4.68
C GLU A 123 -43.65 4.27 4.40
N SER A 124 -44.12 4.33 3.15
CA SER A 124 -45.36 3.66 2.71
C SER A 124 -45.28 2.12 2.87
N LEU A 125 -44.12 1.52 2.56
CA LEU A 125 -43.88 0.09 2.77
C LEU A 125 -43.88 -0.32 4.24
N LYS A 126 -43.26 0.52 5.09
CA LYS A 126 -43.22 0.32 6.53
C LYS A 126 -44.63 0.36 7.12
N ASN A 127 -45.39 1.41 6.83
CA ASN A 127 -46.76 1.59 7.33
C ASN A 127 -47.67 0.43 6.89
N LYS A 128 -47.56 -0.01 5.63
CA LYS A 128 -48.34 -1.14 5.10
C LYS A 128 -47.93 -2.49 5.72
N SER A 129 -46.65 -2.65 6.10
CA SER A 129 -46.17 -3.84 6.80
C SER A 129 -46.64 -3.91 8.24
N GLU A 130 -46.75 -2.76 8.92
CA GLU A 130 -47.31 -2.64 10.27
C GLU A 130 -48.83 -2.93 10.26
N GLU A 131 -49.57 -2.42 9.26
CA GLU A 131 -51.00 -2.75 9.06
C GLU A 131 -51.24 -4.24 8.75
N ASP A 132 -50.40 -4.87 7.92
CA ASP A 132 -50.50 -6.29 7.58
C ASP A 132 -50.16 -7.21 8.77
N GLN A 133 -49.30 -6.76 9.71
CA GLN A 133 -49.04 -7.48 10.96
C GLN A 133 -50.24 -7.41 11.91
N LEU A 134 -50.84 -6.23 12.09
CA LEU A 134 -52.04 -6.04 12.92
C LEU A 134 -53.23 -6.88 12.40
N ARG A 135 -53.44 -6.95 11.07
CA ARG A 135 -54.48 -7.82 10.47
C ARG A 135 -54.19 -9.32 10.60
N LYS A 136 -52.93 -9.73 10.62
CA LYS A 136 -52.53 -11.15 10.85
C LYS A 136 -52.74 -11.56 12.30
N GLU A 137 -52.53 -10.64 13.24
CA GLU A 137 -52.83 -10.87 14.66
C GLU A 137 -54.34 -10.95 14.91
N GLU A 138 -55.16 -10.10 14.26
CA GLU A 138 -56.63 -10.19 14.31
C GLU A 138 -57.17 -11.50 13.69
N THR A 139 -56.63 -11.94 12.55
CA THR A 139 -57.06 -13.21 11.91
C THR A 139 -56.53 -14.47 12.60
N HIS A 140 -55.47 -14.38 13.41
CA HIS A 140 -55.04 -15.48 14.29
C HIS A 140 -55.91 -15.61 15.54
N GLN A 141 -56.45 -14.51 16.09
CA GLN A 141 -57.46 -14.57 17.15
C GLN A 141 -58.79 -15.19 16.66
N GLU A 142 -59.22 -14.91 15.42
CA GLU A 142 -60.43 -15.54 14.85
C GLU A 142 -60.26 -17.03 14.51
N LYS A 143 -59.06 -17.48 14.13
CA LYS A 143 -58.79 -18.88 13.77
C LYS A 143 -58.57 -19.79 14.99
N GLN A 144 -58.05 -19.26 16.10
CA GLN A 144 -57.96 -20.03 17.35
C GLN A 144 -59.33 -20.33 17.97
N HIS A 145 -60.36 -19.55 17.66
CA HIS A 145 -61.72 -19.80 18.17
C HIS A 145 -62.55 -20.80 17.35
N ARG A 146 -62.08 -21.22 16.16
CA ARG A 146 -62.81 -22.16 15.28
C ARG A 146 -62.18 -23.55 15.12
N GLN A 147 -60.99 -23.80 15.68
CA GLN A 147 -60.25 -25.05 15.50
C GLN A 147 -60.21 -25.96 16.73
N SER A 148 -61.22 -25.86 17.60
CA SER A 148 -61.61 -26.96 18.48
C SER A 148 -62.71 -27.79 17.78
N ASN A 149 -62.44 -28.38 16.62
CA ASN A 149 -63.21 -29.52 16.13
C ASN A 149 -62.64 -30.13 14.83
N ILE A 150 -62.38 -31.43 14.94
CA ILE A 150 -62.48 -32.48 13.92
C ILE A 150 -61.20 -32.84 13.15
N GLN A 151 -61.02 -34.16 13.21
CA GLN A 151 -59.95 -35.06 12.82
C GLN A 151 -60.21 -35.63 11.40
N PHE A 152 -59.11 -36.06 10.75
CA PHE A 152 -58.99 -37.13 9.75
C PHE A 152 -59.40 -36.96 8.27
N THR A 153 -58.42 -37.42 7.44
CA THR A 153 -58.47 -38.18 6.17
C THR A 153 -58.83 -37.55 4.80
N ASP A 154 -57.87 -37.79 3.89
CA ASP A 154 -57.96 -38.29 2.51
C ASP A 154 -58.17 -37.42 1.25
N ASN A 155 -57.31 -37.74 0.29
CA ASN A 155 -57.44 -37.81 -1.17
C ASN A 155 -57.52 -36.55 -2.07
N CYS A 156 -56.43 -36.46 -2.86
CA CYS A 156 -56.35 -36.35 -4.32
C CYS A 156 -56.89 -35.12 -5.10
N SER A 157 -55.95 -34.61 -5.91
CA SER A 157 -56.10 -34.04 -7.27
C SER A 157 -56.52 -32.57 -7.40
N ASP A 158 -55.62 -31.72 -7.90
CA ASP A 158 -55.64 -31.41 -9.34
C ASP A 158 -54.36 -30.74 -9.88
N SER A 159 -53.88 -31.31 -10.97
CA SER A 159 -53.23 -30.78 -12.18
C SER A 159 -52.79 -29.31 -12.25
N GLY A 160 -51.51 -29.09 -12.57
CA GLY A 160 -51.08 -27.85 -13.26
C GLY A 160 -49.60 -27.46 -13.14
N SER A 161 -48.66 -28.16 -13.78
CA SER A 161 -47.42 -27.50 -14.25
C SER A 161 -46.71 -28.32 -15.34
N SER A 162 -46.93 -27.92 -16.59
CA SER A 162 -46.13 -28.29 -17.74
C SER A 162 -44.78 -27.56 -17.70
N PHE A 163 -43.75 -28.19 -17.13
CA PHE A 163 -42.35 -27.85 -17.44
C PHE A 163 -41.81 -28.94 -18.37
N SER A 164 -41.25 -28.50 -19.50
CA SER A 164 -40.77 -29.29 -20.63
C SER A 164 -39.70 -30.32 -20.24
N ARG A 165 -40.11 -31.56 -19.93
CA ARG A 165 -39.20 -32.72 -19.95
C ARG A 165 -39.04 -33.20 -21.40
N VAL A 166 -37.84 -33.12 -21.95
CA VAL A 166 -37.50 -33.88 -23.17
C VAL A 166 -37.73 -35.36 -22.84
N ARG A 167 -38.53 -36.08 -23.64
CA ARG A 167 -38.82 -37.51 -23.40
C ARG A 167 -37.50 -38.31 -23.41
N GLU A 168 -37.32 -39.17 -22.41
CA GLU A 168 -36.17 -40.09 -22.25
C GLU A 168 -35.85 -40.89 -23.52
N ASN A 169 -36.89 -41.28 -24.28
CA ASN A 169 -36.76 -41.99 -25.56
C ASN A 169 -36.05 -41.17 -26.67
N CYS A 170 -36.03 -39.84 -26.59
CA CYS A 170 -35.40 -38.99 -27.59
C CYS A 170 -33.87 -38.95 -27.43
N LEU A 171 -33.38 -39.04 -26.19
CA LEU A 171 -31.94 -39.00 -25.86
C LEU A 171 -31.21 -40.29 -26.26
N GLN A 172 -31.90 -41.43 -26.22
CA GLN A 172 -31.32 -42.74 -26.59
C GLN A 172 -31.02 -42.87 -28.09
N MET A 173 -31.72 -42.11 -28.94
CA MET A 173 -31.52 -42.13 -30.40
C MET A 173 -30.42 -41.17 -30.88
N LEU A 174 -29.96 -40.24 -30.04
CA LEU A 174 -28.96 -39.24 -30.41
C LEU A 174 -27.60 -39.83 -30.81
N PRO A 175 -27.00 -40.82 -30.10
CA PRO A 175 -25.74 -41.41 -30.50
C PRO A 175 -25.82 -42.06 -31.89
N ILE A 176 -26.94 -42.74 -32.19
CA ILE A 176 -27.19 -43.42 -33.48
C ILE A 176 -27.37 -42.38 -34.60
N ASN A 177 -28.06 -41.27 -34.31
CA ASN A 177 -28.29 -40.20 -35.28
C ASN A 177 -27.04 -39.34 -35.52
N LEU A 178 -26.09 -39.33 -34.59
CA LEU A 178 -24.79 -38.62 -34.68
C LEU A 178 -23.67 -39.47 -35.29
N ASP A 179 -23.92 -40.75 -35.58
CA ASP A 179 -22.93 -41.64 -36.19
C ASP A 179 -22.52 -41.14 -37.58
N SER A 180 -21.21 -41.16 -37.86
CA SER A 180 -20.60 -40.81 -39.16
C SER A 180 -21.25 -41.48 -40.38
N SER A 181 -21.90 -42.64 -40.20
CA SER A 181 -22.61 -43.36 -41.26
C SER A 181 -23.95 -42.72 -41.67
N LYS A 182 -24.44 -41.70 -40.95
CA LYS A 182 -25.74 -41.04 -41.18
C LYS A 182 -25.60 -39.78 -42.07
N PRO A 183 -26.66 -39.42 -42.83
CA PRO A 183 -26.69 -38.20 -43.63
C PRO A 183 -26.42 -36.93 -42.81
N LYS A 184 -25.83 -35.90 -43.44
CA LYS A 184 -25.47 -34.62 -42.80
C LYS A 184 -26.66 -33.99 -42.07
N GLU A 185 -27.83 -34.00 -42.70
CA GLU A 185 -29.06 -33.38 -42.20
C GLU A 185 -29.53 -34.03 -40.90
N VAL A 186 -29.40 -35.36 -40.81
CA VAL A 186 -29.76 -36.14 -39.62
C VAL A 186 -28.81 -35.86 -38.46
N ARG A 187 -27.51 -35.77 -38.74
CA ARG A 187 -26.47 -35.45 -37.74
C ARG A 187 -26.58 -34.00 -37.25
N TRP A 188 -26.85 -33.08 -38.16
CA TRP A 188 -27.03 -31.67 -37.84
C TRP A 188 -28.28 -31.44 -36.98
N GLU A 189 -29.39 -32.08 -37.30
CA GLU A 189 -30.61 -31.99 -36.48
C GLU A 189 -30.39 -32.62 -35.10
N ALA A 190 -29.66 -33.73 -35.04
CA ALA A 190 -29.28 -34.35 -33.75
C ALA A 190 -28.40 -33.42 -32.90
N LEU A 191 -27.42 -32.71 -33.48
CA LEU A 191 -26.61 -31.70 -32.76
C LEU A 191 -27.45 -30.52 -32.29
N LYS A 192 -28.46 -30.08 -33.06
CA LYS A 192 -29.38 -29.02 -32.64
C LYS A 192 -30.25 -29.42 -31.47
N VAL A 193 -30.80 -30.64 -31.51
CA VAL A 193 -31.58 -31.21 -30.40
C VAL A 193 -30.69 -31.32 -29.15
N LEU A 194 -29.45 -31.78 -29.32
CA LEU A 194 -28.46 -31.86 -28.24
C LEU A 194 -28.15 -30.49 -27.61
N CYS A 195 -27.96 -29.44 -28.43
CA CYS A 195 -27.71 -28.08 -27.94
C CYS A 195 -28.92 -27.47 -27.21
N ARG A 196 -30.14 -27.91 -27.53
CA ARG A 196 -31.39 -27.45 -26.88
C ARG A 196 -31.72 -28.21 -25.60
N ALA A 197 -31.25 -29.45 -25.45
CA ALA A 197 -31.48 -30.25 -24.26
C ALA A 197 -30.77 -29.67 -23.01
N PRO A 198 -31.32 -29.87 -21.80
CA PRO A 198 -30.62 -29.61 -20.54
C PRO A 198 -29.35 -30.47 -20.45
N THR A 199 -28.24 -29.86 -20.04
CA THR A 199 -26.95 -30.56 -19.94
C THR A 199 -26.98 -31.67 -18.90
N SER A 200 -27.72 -31.51 -17.80
CA SER A 200 -27.95 -32.57 -16.80
C SER A 200 -28.52 -33.87 -17.38
N ASP A 201 -29.43 -33.76 -18.35
CA ASP A 201 -30.19 -34.89 -18.88
C ASP A 201 -29.39 -35.64 -19.94
N VAL A 202 -28.62 -34.89 -20.76
CA VAL A 202 -27.72 -35.48 -21.76
C VAL A 202 -26.57 -36.24 -21.10
N LEU A 203 -26.06 -35.69 -19.99
CA LEU A 203 -24.87 -36.21 -19.32
C LEU A 203 -25.16 -37.37 -18.36
N SER A 204 -26.42 -37.57 -17.98
CA SER A 204 -26.90 -38.72 -17.19
C SER A 204 -27.34 -39.90 -18.09
N CYS A 205 -27.31 -39.75 -19.41
CA CYS A 205 -27.70 -40.78 -20.37
C CYS A 205 -26.72 -41.97 -20.34
N GLU A 206 -27.25 -43.19 -20.28
CA GLU A 206 -26.47 -44.44 -20.32
C GLU A 206 -25.57 -44.56 -21.57
N SER A 207 -25.94 -43.88 -22.65
CA SER A 207 -25.21 -43.85 -23.92
C SER A 207 -24.16 -42.74 -24.04
N TRP A 208 -23.82 -42.03 -22.95
CA TRP A 208 -22.87 -40.91 -22.96
C TRP A 208 -21.50 -41.28 -23.55
N SER A 209 -20.98 -42.47 -23.28
CA SER A 209 -19.68 -42.93 -23.81
C SER A 209 -19.66 -42.97 -25.35
N SER A 210 -20.73 -43.48 -25.97
CA SER A 210 -20.92 -43.51 -27.42
C SER A 210 -21.18 -42.12 -27.98
N LEU A 211 -21.98 -41.31 -27.30
CA LEU A 211 -22.29 -39.94 -27.69
C LEU A 211 -21.03 -39.06 -27.68
N ARG A 212 -20.19 -39.19 -26.65
CA ARG A 212 -18.91 -38.48 -26.50
C ARG A 212 -17.95 -38.80 -27.63
N LEU A 213 -17.87 -40.06 -28.05
CA LEU A 213 -17.04 -40.47 -29.19
C LEU A 213 -17.51 -39.77 -30.47
N ASN A 214 -18.81 -39.82 -30.76
CA ASN A 214 -19.39 -39.21 -31.97
C ASN A 214 -19.27 -37.67 -31.94
N LEU A 215 -19.33 -37.06 -30.76
CA LEU A 215 -19.07 -35.62 -30.57
C LEU A 215 -17.61 -35.23 -30.84
N CYS A 216 -16.64 -36.04 -30.39
CA CYS A 216 -15.23 -35.82 -30.72
C CYS A 216 -14.94 -35.97 -32.22
N VAL A 217 -15.64 -36.90 -32.89
CA VAL A 217 -15.56 -37.03 -34.36
C VAL A 217 -16.16 -35.79 -35.02
N ALA A 218 -17.36 -35.36 -34.62
CA ALA A 218 -18.01 -34.15 -35.14
C ALA A 218 -17.17 -32.88 -34.93
N LEU A 219 -16.44 -32.77 -33.82
CA LEU A 219 -15.49 -31.67 -33.57
C LEU A 219 -14.33 -31.62 -34.56
N SER A 220 -13.97 -32.76 -35.16
CA SER A 220 -12.83 -32.88 -36.08
C SER A 220 -13.26 -32.83 -37.56
N GLU A 221 -14.56 -32.72 -37.85
CA GLU A 221 -15.06 -32.73 -39.22
C GLU A 221 -14.75 -31.42 -39.98
N PRO A 222 -14.58 -31.51 -41.31
CA PRO A 222 -14.31 -30.34 -42.15
C PRO A 222 -15.53 -29.42 -42.31
N ASP A 223 -16.74 -29.92 -42.03
CA ASP A 223 -17.97 -29.14 -42.15
C ASP A 223 -18.13 -28.17 -40.97
N PRO A 224 -18.20 -26.83 -41.21
CA PRO A 224 -18.37 -25.85 -40.15
C PRO A 224 -19.70 -26.00 -39.42
N ASP A 225 -20.77 -26.44 -40.09
CA ASP A 225 -22.09 -26.57 -39.45
C ASP A 225 -22.10 -27.65 -38.37
N LEU A 226 -21.37 -28.75 -38.57
CA LEU A 226 -21.30 -29.86 -37.64
C LEU A 226 -20.28 -29.57 -36.53
N SER A 227 -19.09 -29.10 -36.90
CA SER A 227 -18.02 -28.78 -35.93
C SER A 227 -18.38 -27.61 -35.01
N ASP A 228 -19.03 -26.55 -35.50
CA ASP A 228 -19.42 -25.40 -34.66
C ASP A 228 -20.59 -25.74 -33.73
N ASN A 229 -21.55 -26.58 -34.16
CA ASN A 229 -22.62 -27.04 -33.28
C ASN A 229 -22.11 -28.02 -32.21
N ALA A 230 -21.18 -28.91 -32.56
CA ALA A 230 -20.49 -29.73 -31.57
C ALA A 230 -19.75 -28.85 -30.56
N LEU A 231 -18.96 -27.87 -31.02
CA LEU A 231 -18.24 -26.94 -30.15
C LEU A 231 -19.17 -26.12 -29.25
N ARG A 232 -20.33 -25.69 -29.77
CA ARG A 232 -21.38 -25.00 -28.99
C ARG A 232 -21.91 -25.87 -27.84
N PHE A 233 -22.06 -27.18 -28.07
CA PHE A 233 -22.41 -28.11 -27.00
C PHE A 233 -21.31 -28.22 -25.95
N PHE A 234 -20.03 -28.33 -26.34
CA PHE A 234 -18.90 -28.33 -25.40
C PHE A 234 -18.85 -27.03 -24.58
N ALA A 235 -19.06 -25.87 -25.20
CA ALA A 235 -19.10 -24.58 -24.52
C ALA A 235 -20.24 -24.50 -23.50
N LYS A 236 -21.47 -24.83 -23.92
CA LYS A 236 -22.63 -24.89 -23.02
C LYS A 236 -22.38 -25.82 -21.84
N SER A 237 -21.76 -26.98 -22.10
CA SER A 237 -21.52 -28.00 -21.09
C SER A 237 -20.44 -27.57 -20.09
N LEU A 238 -19.35 -26.92 -20.54
CA LEU A 238 -18.33 -26.38 -19.63
C LEU A 238 -18.86 -25.27 -18.72
N SER A 239 -19.86 -24.50 -19.16
CA SER A 239 -20.45 -23.40 -18.36
C SER A 239 -21.57 -23.84 -17.40
N SER A 240 -22.22 -25.00 -17.61
CA SER A 240 -23.48 -25.35 -16.91
C SER A 240 -23.53 -26.74 -16.26
N SER A 241 -22.49 -27.57 -16.37
CA SER A 241 -22.58 -29.00 -16.00
C SER A 241 -22.11 -29.33 -14.57
N PRO A 242 -22.64 -30.41 -13.97
CA PRO A 242 -22.18 -30.96 -12.70
C PRO A 242 -20.78 -31.63 -12.77
N LEU A 243 -20.16 -31.74 -11.59
CA LEU A 243 -18.72 -31.89 -11.29
C LEU A 243 -17.95 -33.02 -12.01
N ASN A 244 -18.52 -34.22 -12.12
CA ASN A 244 -17.88 -35.40 -12.68
C ASN A 244 -17.78 -35.37 -14.21
N VAL A 245 -18.67 -34.63 -14.86
CA VAL A 245 -18.81 -34.65 -16.32
C VAL A 245 -18.07 -33.50 -16.99
N THR A 246 -17.96 -32.33 -16.34
CA THR A 246 -17.14 -31.20 -16.80
C THR A 246 -15.68 -31.63 -17.05
N ARG A 247 -15.15 -32.51 -16.20
CA ARG A 247 -13.84 -33.14 -16.39
C ARG A 247 -13.76 -33.92 -17.70
N GLU A 248 -14.73 -34.79 -17.96
CA GLU A 248 -14.72 -35.66 -19.14
C GLU A 248 -14.88 -34.85 -20.41
N ILE A 249 -15.70 -33.81 -20.38
CA ILE A 249 -15.87 -32.84 -21.47
C ILE A 249 -14.53 -32.14 -21.74
N TYR A 250 -13.87 -31.61 -20.71
CA TYR A 250 -12.57 -30.95 -20.86
C TYR A 250 -11.50 -31.91 -21.39
N THR A 251 -11.42 -33.11 -20.83
CA THR A 251 -10.45 -34.15 -21.25
C THR A 251 -10.69 -34.59 -22.69
N SER A 252 -11.96 -34.70 -23.10
CA SER A 252 -12.32 -35.08 -24.48
C SER A 252 -11.97 -33.98 -25.48
N LEU A 253 -12.16 -32.72 -25.10
CA LEU A 253 -11.73 -31.58 -25.90
C LEU A 253 -10.19 -31.53 -26.02
N ALA A 254 -9.46 -31.71 -24.92
CA ALA A 254 -8.00 -31.76 -24.91
C ALA A 254 -7.45 -32.89 -25.80
N LYS A 255 -8.02 -34.11 -25.69
CA LYS A 255 -7.65 -35.26 -26.51
C LYS A 255 -7.99 -35.06 -27.99
N SER A 256 -9.10 -34.40 -28.30
CA SER A 256 -9.46 -34.02 -29.68
C SER A 256 -8.38 -33.12 -30.30
N VAL A 257 -7.95 -32.10 -29.57
CA VAL A 257 -6.86 -31.21 -29.99
C VAL A 257 -5.55 -32.00 -30.17
N GLU A 258 -5.16 -32.80 -29.17
CA GLU A 258 -3.95 -33.63 -29.23
C GLU A 258 -3.97 -34.60 -30.44
N SER A 259 -5.09 -35.28 -30.68
CA SER A 259 -5.25 -36.19 -31.82
C SER A 259 -5.16 -35.48 -33.16
N SER A 260 -5.60 -34.22 -33.23
CA SER A 260 -5.51 -33.39 -34.44
C SER A 260 -4.07 -32.98 -34.75
N PHE A 261 -3.24 -32.74 -33.72
CA PHE A 261 -1.80 -32.49 -33.91
C PHE A 261 -1.01 -33.76 -34.24
N LEU A 262 -1.47 -34.93 -33.80
CA LEU A 262 -0.88 -36.23 -34.17
C LEU A 262 -1.23 -36.66 -35.60
N SER A 263 -2.45 -36.37 -36.06
CA SER A 263 -2.95 -36.79 -37.38
C SER A 263 -2.54 -35.84 -38.50
N HIS A 264 -2.52 -34.53 -38.23
CA HIS A 264 -2.08 -33.51 -39.19
C HIS A 264 -0.65 -33.08 -38.85
N LYS A 265 0.33 -33.45 -39.69
CA LYS A 265 1.68 -32.86 -39.65
C LYS A 265 1.61 -31.39 -40.09
N LEU A 266 1.17 -30.51 -39.20
CA LEU A 266 1.08 -29.08 -39.44
C LEU A 266 2.50 -28.49 -39.34
N SER A 267 3.17 -28.29 -40.48
CA SER A 267 4.47 -27.61 -40.53
C SER A 267 4.32 -26.11 -40.81
N PHE A 268 5.31 -25.33 -40.38
CA PHE A 268 5.48 -23.97 -40.87
C PHE A 268 5.74 -24.04 -42.38
N PRO A 269 5.05 -23.23 -43.22
CA PRO A 269 5.31 -23.24 -44.66
C PRO A 269 6.77 -22.90 -44.96
N SER A 270 7.43 -23.65 -45.85
CA SER A 270 8.78 -23.30 -46.32
C SER A 270 8.78 -22.00 -47.12
N GLY A 271 9.58 -21.01 -46.70
CA GLY A 271 9.71 -19.69 -47.34
C GLY A 271 8.88 -18.59 -46.67
N SER A 272 8.91 -17.37 -47.20
CA SER A 272 8.23 -16.17 -46.66
C SER A 272 6.69 -16.22 -46.69
N ALA A 273 6.08 -17.40 -46.60
CA ALA A 273 4.63 -17.60 -46.60
C ALA A 273 4.08 -17.57 -45.16
N THR A 274 3.03 -16.79 -44.98
CA THR A 274 2.29 -16.54 -43.74
C THR A 274 1.52 -17.80 -43.30
N ILE A 275 1.32 -17.99 -41.99
CA ILE A 275 0.33 -18.98 -41.50
C ILE A 275 -1.05 -18.40 -41.78
N ASP A 276 -1.77 -18.99 -42.73
CA ASP A 276 -3.15 -18.58 -43.01
C ASP A 276 -4.10 -19.14 -41.94
N VAL A 277 -4.50 -18.26 -41.03
CA VAL A 277 -5.48 -18.52 -39.96
C VAL A 277 -6.87 -18.89 -40.51
N ASN A 278 -7.16 -18.55 -41.77
CA ASN A 278 -8.41 -18.89 -42.43
C ASN A 278 -8.44 -20.33 -42.97
N ARG A 279 -7.33 -21.07 -42.91
CA ARG A 279 -7.34 -22.50 -43.21
C ARG A 279 -8.36 -23.19 -42.29
N PRO A 280 -9.31 -23.98 -42.83
CA PRO A 280 -10.40 -24.55 -42.04
C PRO A 280 -9.89 -25.45 -40.90
N GLU A 281 -8.74 -26.10 -41.08
CA GLU A 281 -8.07 -26.93 -40.08
C GLU A 281 -7.54 -26.10 -38.89
N ILE A 282 -6.86 -24.98 -39.17
CA ILE A 282 -6.26 -24.09 -38.16
C ILE A 282 -7.35 -23.30 -37.44
N SER A 283 -8.34 -22.80 -38.18
CA SER A 283 -9.50 -22.10 -37.61
C SER A 283 -10.28 -23.00 -36.62
N ARG A 284 -10.46 -24.28 -36.94
CA ARG A 284 -11.09 -25.26 -36.04
C ARG A 284 -10.27 -25.49 -34.78
N LEU A 285 -8.96 -25.67 -34.91
CA LEU A 285 -8.05 -25.83 -33.77
C LEU A 285 -8.03 -24.60 -32.88
N LEU A 286 -7.98 -23.40 -33.47
CA LEU A 286 -8.04 -22.13 -32.72
C LEU A 286 -9.34 -21.99 -31.94
N LYS A 287 -10.49 -22.36 -32.53
CA LYS A 287 -11.78 -22.37 -31.82
C LYS A 287 -11.78 -23.34 -30.63
N GLN A 288 -11.22 -24.55 -30.79
CA GLN A 288 -11.11 -25.54 -29.70
C GLN A 288 -10.16 -25.06 -28.59
N ILE A 289 -8.95 -24.60 -28.94
CA ILE A 289 -7.95 -24.11 -27.97
C ILE A 289 -8.45 -22.83 -27.29
N ARG A 290 -9.19 -21.97 -27.99
CA ARG A 290 -9.82 -20.78 -27.39
C ARG A 290 -10.83 -21.17 -26.33
N LEU A 291 -11.72 -22.12 -26.62
CA LEU A 291 -12.68 -22.62 -25.63
C LEU A 291 -11.97 -23.22 -24.41
N MET A 292 -10.91 -24.01 -24.63
CA MET A 292 -10.08 -24.52 -23.53
C MET A 292 -9.47 -23.38 -22.71
N ASN A 293 -8.87 -22.39 -23.36
CA ASN A 293 -8.20 -21.26 -22.71
C ASN A 293 -9.17 -20.39 -21.91
N ASP A 294 -10.34 -20.09 -22.47
CA ASP A 294 -11.37 -19.30 -21.80
C ASP A 294 -11.91 -20.03 -20.56
N PHE A 295 -12.15 -21.35 -20.66
CA PHE A 295 -12.42 -22.18 -19.48
C PHE A 295 -11.27 -22.07 -18.47
N GLN A 296 -10.02 -22.23 -18.89
CA GLN A 296 -8.87 -22.17 -17.96
C GLN A 296 -8.70 -20.82 -17.25
N LYS A 297 -9.23 -19.72 -17.80
CA LYS A 297 -9.26 -18.41 -17.14
C LYS A 297 -10.41 -18.24 -16.15
N GLU A 298 -11.52 -18.95 -16.32
CA GLU A 298 -12.69 -18.86 -15.41
C GLU A 298 -12.61 -19.86 -14.27
N VAL A 299 -11.98 -20.99 -14.54
CA VAL A 299 -12.15 -22.18 -13.73
C VAL A 299 -11.59 -22.02 -12.31
N THR A 300 -10.58 -21.15 -12.11
CA THR A 300 -10.02 -20.80 -10.79
C THR A 300 -11.05 -20.28 -9.80
N ASN A 301 -12.15 -19.69 -10.28
CA ASN A 301 -13.24 -19.20 -9.43
C ASN A 301 -14.02 -20.32 -8.74
N PHE A 302 -13.86 -21.56 -9.20
CA PHE A 302 -14.59 -22.73 -8.72
C PHE A 302 -13.70 -23.73 -7.98
N TRP A 303 -12.37 -23.54 -7.99
CA TRP A 303 -11.37 -24.47 -7.44
C TRP A 303 -11.67 -24.94 -6.03
N ILE A 304 -11.96 -23.99 -5.14
CA ILE A 304 -12.20 -24.26 -3.71
C ILE A 304 -13.49 -25.06 -3.49
N ARG A 305 -14.43 -25.00 -4.43
CA ARG A 305 -15.70 -25.75 -4.39
C ARG A 305 -15.55 -27.16 -4.99
N HIS A 306 -14.33 -27.58 -5.34
CA HIS A 306 -14.06 -28.81 -6.08
C HIS A 306 -12.99 -29.69 -5.41
N PRO A 307 -13.11 -31.04 -5.51
CA PRO A 307 -12.06 -31.95 -5.01
C PRO A 307 -10.70 -31.70 -5.68
N GLU A 308 -9.60 -31.80 -4.93
CA GLU A 308 -8.23 -31.58 -5.45
C GLU A 308 -7.93 -32.44 -6.68
N LYS A 309 -8.38 -33.71 -6.69
CA LYS A 309 -8.22 -34.63 -7.82
C LYS A 309 -8.82 -34.11 -9.12
N TYR A 310 -9.98 -33.44 -9.07
CA TYR A 310 -10.61 -32.86 -10.27
C TYR A 310 -9.72 -31.77 -10.87
N MET A 311 -9.20 -30.88 -10.02
CA MET A 311 -8.30 -29.83 -10.46
C MET A 311 -6.98 -30.38 -10.99
N GLU A 312 -6.39 -31.35 -10.28
CA GLU A 312 -5.14 -32.00 -10.68
C GLU A 312 -5.28 -32.63 -12.07
N GLU A 313 -6.38 -33.33 -12.36
CA GLU A 313 -6.64 -33.92 -13.67
C GLU A 313 -6.83 -32.87 -14.79
N VAL A 314 -7.51 -31.74 -14.52
CA VAL A 314 -7.64 -30.63 -15.49
C VAL A 314 -6.29 -29.96 -15.78
N ILE A 315 -5.49 -29.72 -14.75
CA ILE A 315 -4.12 -29.19 -14.85
C ILE A 315 -3.23 -30.16 -15.63
N GLU A 316 -3.30 -31.45 -15.28
CA GLU A 316 -2.50 -32.51 -15.87
C GLU A 316 -2.79 -32.69 -17.37
N ASN A 317 -4.07 -32.69 -17.79
CA ASN A 317 -4.44 -32.73 -19.20
C ASN A 317 -3.90 -31.51 -19.97
N THR A 318 -3.89 -30.33 -19.35
CA THR A 318 -3.36 -29.11 -19.96
C THR A 318 -1.83 -29.19 -20.09
N PHE A 319 -1.12 -29.64 -19.06
CA PHE A 319 0.33 -29.83 -19.13
C PHE A 319 0.74 -30.97 -20.05
N SER A 320 -0.06 -32.03 -20.17
CA SER A 320 0.15 -33.09 -21.15
C SER A 320 0.13 -32.52 -22.56
N LEU A 321 -0.90 -31.72 -22.90
CA LEU A 321 -1.01 -31.05 -24.20
C LEU A 321 0.17 -30.11 -24.47
N LEU A 322 0.63 -29.34 -23.47
CA LEU A 322 1.77 -28.42 -23.59
C LEU A 322 3.13 -29.15 -23.58
N SER A 323 3.18 -30.40 -23.15
CA SER A 323 4.39 -31.23 -23.18
C SER A 323 4.59 -31.93 -24.52
N PHE A 324 3.67 -31.74 -25.47
CA PHE A 324 3.76 -32.28 -26.82
C PHE A 324 4.97 -31.70 -27.57
N HIS A 325 5.89 -32.57 -27.97
CA HIS A 325 7.06 -32.22 -28.81
C HIS A 325 7.23 -33.30 -29.87
N HIS A 326 7.47 -32.91 -31.12
CA HIS A 326 7.80 -33.87 -32.18
C HIS A 326 9.26 -34.34 -32.06
N GLU A 327 9.52 -35.66 -32.15
CA GLU A 327 10.88 -36.16 -32.30
C GLU A 327 11.44 -35.74 -33.66
N HIS A 328 12.41 -34.81 -33.67
CA HIS A 328 13.05 -34.36 -34.90
C HIS A 328 13.92 -35.46 -35.50
N GLY A 329 13.60 -35.86 -36.73
CA GLY A 329 14.58 -36.38 -37.67
C GLY A 329 15.58 -35.27 -38.06
N SER A 330 16.79 -35.69 -38.46
CA SER A 330 17.97 -34.94 -38.96
C SER A 330 17.84 -33.42 -39.23
N PRO A 331 18.90 -32.63 -38.92
CA PRO A 331 18.89 -31.17 -39.06
C PRO A 331 18.65 -30.76 -40.52
N GLY A 332 17.47 -30.23 -40.81
CA GLY A 332 17.08 -29.80 -42.16
C GLY A 332 15.59 -29.94 -42.52
N THR A 333 14.73 -30.50 -41.66
CA THR A 333 13.28 -30.59 -41.91
C THR A 333 12.49 -29.43 -41.29
N GLU A 334 11.40 -29.03 -41.97
CA GLU A 334 10.49 -27.94 -41.60
C GLU A 334 10.10 -27.99 -40.11
N ARG A 335 10.08 -26.83 -39.43
CA ARG A 335 9.61 -26.73 -38.05
C ARG A 335 8.12 -27.12 -38.00
N VAL A 336 7.70 -27.80 -36.94
CA VAL A 336 6.32 -28.27 -36.76
C VAL A 336 5.58 -27.35 -35.79
N LEU A 337 4.31 -27.07 -36.06
CA LEU A 337 3.43 -26.29 -35.21
C LEU A 337 3.02 -27.12 -33.97
N GLU A 338 3.35 -26.63 -32.77
CA GLU A 338 2.97 -27.25 -31.49
C GLU A 338 1.78 -26.52 -30.81
N PRO A 339 1.04 -27.17 -29.89
CA PRO A 339 -0.10 -26.57 -29.21
C PRO A 339 0.19 -25.24 -28.48
N VAL A 340 1.39 -25.09 -27.92
CA VAL A 340 1.81 -23.86 -27.23
C VAL A 340 1.80 -22.64 -28.16
N HIS A 341 2.04 -22.84 -29.46
CA HIS A 341 2.05 -21.76 -30.43
C HIS A 341 0.67 -21.14 -30.64
N LEU A 342 -0.35 -22.00 -30.81
CA LEU A 342 -1.73 -21.53 -30.96
C LEU A 342 -2.29 -20.97 -29.65
N LEU A 343 -1.88 -21.51 -28.49
CA LEU A 343 -2.26 -20.96 -27.19
C LEU A 343 -1.64 -19.58 -26.95
N ALA A 344 -0.37 -19.39 -27.29
CA ALA A 344 0.32 -18.12 -27.16
C ALA A 344 -0.28 -17.05 -28.09
N LEU A 345 -0.75 -17.42 -29.28
CA LEU A 345 -1.48 -16.52 -30.17
C LEU A 345 -2.81 -16.04 -29.55
N LEU A 346 -3.53 -16.93 -28.87
CA LEU A 346 -4.83 -16.64 -28.26
C LEU A 346 -4.74 -15.92 -26.91
N ASP A 347 -3.65 -16.09 -26.16
CA ASP A 347 -3.40 -15.43 -24.88
C ASP A 347 -1.93 -15.11 -24.70
N VAL A 348 -1.46 -14.08 -25.38
CA VAL A 348 -0.05 -13.66 -25.39
C VAL A 348 0.49 -13.39 -23.98
N LYS A 349 -0.32 -12.86 -23.06
CA LYS A 349 0.09 -12.48 -21.70
C LYS A 349 -0.03 -13.62 -20.67
N ALA A 350 -0.34 -14.84 -21.10
CA ALA A 350 -0.54 -16.02 -20.25
C ALA A 350 -1.49 -15.76 -19.06
N THR A 351 -2.62 -15.08 -19.32
CA THR A 351 -3.60 -14.72 -18.29
C THR A 351 -4.17 -15.94 -17.57
N TRP A 352 -4.36 -17.07 -18.26
CA TRP A 352 -4.79 -18.34 -17.65
C TRP A 352 -3.84 -18.78 -16.52
N PHE A 353 -2.53 -18.79 -16.79
CA PHE A 353 -1.52 -19.23 -15.84
C PHE A 353 -1.34 -18.22 -14.69
N LYS A 354 -1.45 -16.91 -14.98
CA LYS A 354 -1.45 -15.86 -13.95
C LYS A 354 -2.55 -16.10 -12.91
N LYS A 355 -3.77 -16.41 -13.35
CA LYS A 355 -4.91 -16.70 -12.47
C LYS A 355 -4.69 -17.97 -11.65
N TRP A 356 -4.16 -19.02 -12.26
CA TRP A 356 -3.86 -20.28 -11.56
C TRP A 356 -2.84 -20.12 -10.43
N MET A 357 -1.85 -19.25 -10.62
CA MET A 357 -0.77 -19.02 -9.67
C MET A 357 -1.14 -18.05 -8.53
N HIS A 358 -2.34 -17.46 -8.53
CA HIS A 358 -2.79 -16.49 -7.51
C HIS A 358 -3.18 -17.19 -6.19
N GLY A 359 -3.95 -18.27 -6.24
CA GLY A 359 -4.39 -19.03 -5.06
C GLY A 359 -3.40 -20.11 -4.62
N TYR A 360 -3.20 -20.27 -3.31
CA TYR A 360 -2.31 -21.31 -2.74
C TYR A 360 -2.72 -22.73 -3.18
N TYR A 361 -4.02 -23.02 -3.17
CA TYR A 361 -4.59 -24.34 -3.43
C TYR A 361 -4.21 -24.89 -4.82
N SER A 362 -4.39 -24.12 -5.89
CA SER A 362 -3.93 -24.50 -7.24
C SER A 362 -2.43 -24.43 -7.42
N ARG A 363 -1.78 -23.39 -6.88
CA ARG A 363 -0.34 -23.19 -7.01
C ARG A 363 0.47 -24.38 -6.48
N ALA A 364 0.06 -24.98 -5.36
CA ALA A 364 0.73 -26.14 -4.77
C ALA A 364 0.72 -27.35 -5.72
N VAL A 365 -0.43 -27.65 -6.33
CA VAL A 365 -0.60 -28.76 -7.29
C VAL A 365 0.21 -28.51 -8.57
N ILE A 366 0.18 -27.29 -9.08
CA ILE A 366 0.92 -26.88 -10.30
C ILE A 366 2.42 -27.08 -10.12
N LEU A 367 2.99 -26.55 -9.03
CA LEU A 367 4.42 -26.64 -8.78
C LEU A 367 4.86 -28.09 -8.56
N ARG A 368 4.03 -28.90 -7.87
CA ARG A 368 4.25 -30.34 -7.68
C ARG A 368 4.26 -31.11 -9.00
N LEU A 369 3.31 -30.85 -9.91
CA LEU A 369 3.23 -31.51 -11.21
C LEU A 369 4.37 -31.10 -12.15
N LEU A 370 4.74 -29.81 -12.17
CA LEU A 370 5.88 -29.31 -12.95
C LEU A 370 7.20 -29.90 -12.46
N GLU A 371 7.39 -30.05 -11.15
CA GLU A 371 8.60 -30.63 -10.57
C GLU A 371 8.71 -32.15 -10.87
N ARG A 372 7.61 -32.89 -10.68
CA ARG A 372 7.63 -34.37 -10.72
C ARG A 372 7.46 -34.98 -12.11
N LYS A 373 6.60 -34.41 -12.95
CA LYS A 373 6.16 -35.04 -14.22
C LYS A 373 6.37 -34.18 -15.46
N TYR A 374 6.19 -32.86 -15.35
CA TYR A 374 6.15 -31.97 -16.52
C TYR A 374 7.29 -30.95 -16.58
N LYS A 375 8.47 -31.29 -16.04
CA LYS A 375 9.65 -30.41 -16.06
C LYS A 375 10.09 -30.05 -17.49
N SER A 376 9.77 -30.90 -18.47
CA SER A 376 9.97 -30.66 -19.90
C SER A 376 9.22 -29.44 -20.44
N VAL A 377 8.04 -29.12 -19.90
CA VAL A 377 7.27 -27.92 -20.29
C VAL A 377 8.09 -26.66 -19.99
N VAL A 378 8.72 -26.58 -18.82
CA VAL A 378 9.59 -25.46 -18.46
C VAL A 378 10.84 -25.41 -19.35
N SER A 379 11.40 -26.58 -19.73
CA SER A 379 12.50 -26.63 -20.70
C SER A 379 12.09 -26.18 -22.10
N GLY A 380 10.85 -26.43 -22.53
CA GLY A 380 10.30 -26.00 -23.82
C GLY A 380 10.22 -24.48 -23.90
N LEU A 381 9.71 -23.85 -22.84
CA LEU A 381 9.61 -22.38 -22.71
C LEU A 381 10.98 -21.67 -22.81
N LEU A 382 12.08 -22.34 -22.41
CA LEU A 382 13.44 -21.79 -22.42
C LEU A 382 14.18 -21.95 -23.77
N ASN A 383 13.66 -22.74 -24.71
CA ASN A 383 14.35 -23.10 -25.98
C ASN A 383 14.15 -22.11 -27.15
N ASN A 384 13.33 -21.08 -26.97
CA ASN A 384 12.94 -20.12 -28.03
C ASN A 384 13.99 -19.01 -28.21
N LYS A 385 14.87 -19.16 -29.20
CA LYS A 385 15.71 -18.07 -29.74
C LYS A 385 15.82 -18.24 -31.25
N ASP A 386 15.29 -17.27 -32.01
CA ASP A 386 15.92 -16.62 -33.16
C ASP A 386 14.98 -15.50 -33.69
N LEU A 387 15.45 -14.25 -33.65
CA LEU A 387 14.71 -13.03 -33.99
C LEU A 387 14.92 -12.64 -35.46
N SER A 388 13.85 -12.50 -36.24
CA SER A 388 13.84 -11.74 -37.51
C SER A 388 12.38 -11.41 -37.87
N LEU A 389 12.09 -10.34 -38.61
CA LEU A 389 10.80 -9.62 -38.60
C LEU A 389 9.85 -9.93 -39.81
N VAL A 390 8.52 -9.74 -39.61
CA VAL A 390 7.31 -9.72 -40.50
C VAL A 390 6.48 -11.04 -40.63
N TYR A 391 5.11 -10.96 -40.74
CA TYR A 391 4.10 -12.01 -40.39
C TYR A 391 4.21 -13.45 -40.92
N SER A 392 5.32 -14.08 -40.57
CA SER A 392 5.81 -15.42 -40.87
C SER A 392 5.95 -16.20 -39.56
N GLY A 393 6.56 -17.40 -39.51
CA GLY A 393 6.76 -18.14 -38.25
C GLY A 393 7.38 -17.34 -37.08
N LYS A 394 7.93 -16.16 -37.35
CA LYS A 394 8.58 -15.23 -36.43
C LYS A 394 7.68 -14.46 -35.46
N GLU A 395 6.49 -13.91 -35.78
CA GLU A 395 5.65 -13.35 -34.67
C GLU A 395 4.95 -14.41 -33.87
N LEU A 396 4.70 -15.60 -34.43
CA LEU A 396 4.21 -16.70 -33.61
C LEU A 396 5.26 -17.11 -32.56
N GLU A 397 6.53 -17.14 -32.96
CA GLU A 397 7.66 -17.31 -32.04
C GLU A 397 7.77 -16.14 -31.04
N TYR A 398 7.49 -14.91 -31.46
CA TYR A 398 7.44 -13.75 -30.56
C TYR A 398 6.31 -13.84 -29.52
N CYS A 399 5.09 -14.17 -29.94
CA CYS A 399 3.97 -14.42 -29.03
C CYS A 399 4.29 -15.54 -28.04
N CYS A 400 4.93 -16.62 -28.52
CA CYS A 400 5.41 -17.71 -27.65
C CYS A 400 6.46 -17.23 -26.65
N PHE A 401 7.41 -16.39 -27.08
CA PHE A 401 8.41 -15.81 -26.21
C PHE A 401 7.77 -14.95 -25.10
N VAL A 402 6.87 -14.04 -25.47
CA VAL A 402 6.14 -13.19 -24.50
C VAL A 402 5.33 -14.03 -23.52
N HIS A 403 4.61 -15.04 -24.03
CA HIS A 403 3.85 -15.98 -23.21
C HIS A 403 4.77 -16.73 -22.23
N SER A 404 5.89 -17.23 -22.73
CA SER A 404 6.90 -17.95 -21.94
C SER A 404 7.50 -17.08 -20.84
N LEU A 405 7.83 -15.82 -21.15
CA LEU A 405 8.33 -14.86 -20.18
C LEU A 405 7.30 -14.56 -19.10
N CYS A 406 6.01 -14.41 -19.46
CA CYS A 406 4.93 -14.21 -18.49
C CYS A 406 4.77 -15.41 -17.55
N VAL A 407 4.85 -16.64 -18.07
CA VAL A 407 4.79 -17.88 -17.28
C VAL A 407 6.01 -17.99 -16.35
N LEU A 408 7.22 -17.82 -16.89
CA LEU A 408 8.46 -17.87 -16.13
C LEU A 408 8.51 -16.79 -15.04
N GLY A 409 8.13 -15.56 -15.36
CA GLY A 409 8.04 -14.44 -14.43
C GLY A 409 7.13 -14.74 -13.23
N LYS A 410 6.00 -15.44 -13.45
CA LYS A 410 5.13 -15.87 -12.34
C LYS A 410 5.68 -17.07 -11.55
N LEU A 411 6.46 -17.95 -12.17
CA LEU A 411 7.09 -19.08 -11.48
C LEU A 411 8.17 -18.60 -10.49
N ILE A 412 9.06 -17.71 -10.92
CA ILE A 412 10.22 -17.27 -10.12
C ILE A 412 9.86 -16.40 -8.91
N ILE A 413 8.66 -15.83 -8.86
CA ILE A 413 8.18 -15.09 -7.69
C ILE A 413 8.09 -16.00 -6.46
N TYR A 414 7.76 -17.29 -6.65
CA TYR A 414 7.49 -18.21 -5.54
C TYR A 414 8.69 -19.10 -5.22
N THR A 415 8.92 -19.34 -3.92
CA THR A 415 10.03 -20.16 -3.40
C THR A 415 10.10 -21.56 -4.03
N ASN A 416 8.96 -22.25 -4.14
CA ASN A 416 8.91 -23.58 -4.77
C ASN A 416 9.07 -23.52 -6.30
N GLY A 417 8.76 -22.40 -6.94
CA GLY A 417 9.06 -22.19 -8.37
C GLY A 417 10.55 -21.96 -8.62
N LYS A 418 11.24 -21.24 -7.73
CA LYS A 418 12.70 -21.06 -7.78
C LYS A 418 13.47 -22.38 -7.62
N LYS A 419 12.94 -23.32 -6.82
CA LYS A 419 13.50 -24.69 -6.67
C LYS A 419 13.49 -25.53 -7.94
N LEU A 420 12.75 -25.14 -8.98
CA LEU A 420 12.77 -25.84 -10.27
C LEU A 420 14.15 -25.72 -10.94
N PHE A 421 14.92 -24.69 -10.59
CA PHE A 421 16.28 -24.45 -11.07
C PHE A 421 17.33 -25.16 -10.19
N PRO A 422 18.41 -25.70 -10.79
CA PRO A 422 18.80 -25.56 -12.19
C PRO A 422 18.04 -26.50 -13.14
N ILE A 423 17.78 -26.04 -14.38
CA ILE A 423 17.00 -26.79 -15.40
C ILE A 423 17.92 -27.23 -16.53
N LYS A 424 17.92 -28.53 -16.83
CA LYS A 424 18.66 -29.08 -17.97
C LYS A 424 17.86 -28.84 -19.25
N ILE A 425 18.38 -27.98 -20.11
CA ILE A 425 17.81 -27.68 -21.42
C ILE A 425 18.51 -28.56 -22.46
N ARG A 426 17.76 -29.19 -23.36
CA ARG A 426 18.29 -30.13 -24.38
C ARG A 426 19.43 -29.57 -25.25
N LYS A 427 19.51 -28.25 -25.44
CA LYS A 427 20.53 -27.56 -26.25
C LYS A 427 21.84 -27.22 -25.50
N TYR A 428 21.83 -27.17 -24.17
CA TYR A 428 22.99 -26.74 -23.37
C TYR A 428 23.63 -27.93 -22.68
N LYS A 429 24.96 -27.97 -22.62
CA LYS A 429 25.70 -29.00 -21.87
C LYS A 429 25.45 -28.88 -20.37
N ASP A 430 25.44 -27.64 -19.87
CA ASP A 430 25.25 -27.32 -18.45
C ASP A 430 23.81 -26.91 -18.15
N PRO A 431 23.28 -27.24 -16.96
CA PRO A 431 21.92 -26.87 -16.58
C PRO A 431 21.86 -25.36 -16.27
N VAL A 432 20.82 -24.69 -16.75
CA VAL A 432 20.64 -23.23 -16.58
C VAL A 432 20.20 -22.93 -15.15
N THR A 433 20.98 -22.09 -14.45
CA THR A 433 20.67 -21.64 -13.09
C THR A 433 19.67 -20.49 -13.08
N LEU A 434 19.09 -20.17 -11.92
CA LEU A 434 18.21 -19.00 -11.75
C LEU A 434 18.94 -17.69 -12.08
N THR A 435 20.20 -17.57 -11.66
CA THR A 435 21.08 -16.43 -11.95
C THR A 435 21.32 -16.30 -13.46
N ASP A 436 21.57 -17.40 -14.17
CA ASP A 436 21.75 -17.40 -15.62
C ASP A 436 20.47 -16.97 -16.35
N LEU A 437 19.30 -17.41 -15.89
CA LEU A 437 18.02 -16.99 -16.44
C LEU A 437 17.84 -15.48 -16.26
N LEU A 438 18.05 -14.94 -15.07
CA LEU A 438 17.92 -13.51 -14.77
C LEU A 438 18.92 -12.68 -15.57
N ILE A 439 20.17 -13.12 -15.69
CA ILE A 439 21.17 -12.49 -16.55
C ILE A 439 20.72 -12.49 -18.02
N ASN A 440 20.11 -13.57 -18.50
CA ASN A 440 19.57 -13.63 -19.87
C ASN A 440 18.34 -12.73 -20.06
N VAL A 441 17.46 -12.65 -19.07
CA VAL A 441 16.31 -11.72 -19.05
C VAL A 441 16.82 -10.27 -19.10
N VAL A 442 17.84 -9.92 -18.32
CA VAL A 442 18.49 -8.59 -18.34
C VAL A 442 19.22 -8.35 -19.68
N LYS A 443 19.86 -9.36 -20.26
CA LYS A 443 20.46 -9.26 -21.61
C LYS A 443 19.40 -9.01 -22.70
N CYS A 444 18.21 -9.61 -22.60
CA CYS A 444 17.10 -9.35 -23.52
C CYS A 444 16.65 -7.88 -23.49
N ILE A 445 16.65 -7.25 -22.31
CA ILE A 445 16.43 -5.78 -22.16
C ILE A 445 17.49 -5.02 -22.95
N LEU A 446 18.77 -5.35 -22.76
CA LEU A 446 19.90 -4.67 -23.40
C LEU A 446 19.92 -4.77 -24.93
N ILE A 447 19.39 -5.87 -25.49
CA ILE A 447 19.35 -6.09 -26.94
C ILE A 447 18.16 -5.37 -27.60
N HIS A 448 16.99 -5.32 -26.94
CA HIS A 448 15.78 -4.70 -27.53
C HIS A 448 15.69 -3.18 -27.34
N LEU A 449 16.52 -2.60 -26.47
CA LEU A 449 16.70 -1.15 -26.32
C LEU A 449 17.21 -0.44 -27.58
N LEU A 450 17.64 -1.19 -28.61
CA LEU A 450 18.09 -0.67 -29.92
C LEU A 450 16.96 -0.56 -30.96
N SER A 451 15.73 -0.99 -30.63
CA SER A 451 14.57 -0.96 -31.53
C SER A 451 13.55 0.06 -31.03
N VAL A 452 13.45 1.19 -31.74
CA VAL A 452 12.51 2.29 -31.43
C VAL A 452 11.07 1.85 -31.74
N GLY A 453 10.23 1.72 -30.72
CA GLY A 453 8.78 1.50 -30.84
C GLY A 453 8.11 1.22 -29.49
N SER A 454 7.16 2.07 -29.09
CA SER A 454 6.38 1.92 -27.86
C SER A 454 5.10 1.12 -28.11
N ASP A 455 5.16 -0.20 -28.03
CA ASP A 455 3.99 -1.07 -27.97
C ASP A 455 3.87 -1.73 -26.58
N VAL A 456 2.63 -1.91 -26.10
CA VAL A 456 2.28 -2.58 -24.83
C VAL A 456 2.81 -4.02 -24.73
N LEU A 457 3.20 -4.59 -25.87
CA LEU A 457 3.79 -5.92 -26.00
C LEU A 457 5.30 -5.89 -26.23
N SER A 458 5.97 -4.76 -26.10
CA SER A 458 7.42 -4.69 -26.28
C SER A 458 8.14 -5.55 -25.23
N PRO A 459 9.23 -6.27 -25.59
CA PRO A 459 9.92 -7.15 -24.65
C PRO A 459 10.50 -6.39 -23.47
N SER A 460 10.86 -5.12 -23.67
CA SER A 460 11.31 -4.23 -22.61
C SER A 460 10.20 -4.02 -21.56
N THR A 461 8.98 -3.66 -21.95
CA THR A 461 7.87 -3.45 -21.01
C THR A 461 7.53 -4.73 -20.23
N LEU A 462 7.47 -5.87 -20.91
CA LEU A 462 7.13 -7.16 -20.29
C LEU A 462 8.23 -7.67 -19.35
N VAL A 463 9.51 -7.48 -19.71
CA VAL A 463 10.62 -7.80 -18.82
C VAL A 463 10.66 -6.85 -17.62
N MET A 464 10.34 -5.57 -17.83
CA MET A 464 10.23 -4.60 -16.72
C MET A 464 9.08 -4.95 -15.78
N GLU A 465 7.94 -5.43 -16.28
CA GLU A 465 6.88 -6.00 -15.44
C GLU A 465 7.39 -7.18 -14.60
N VAL A 466 8.21 -8.07 -15.17
CA VAL A 466 8.80 -9.19 -14.43
C VAL A 466 9.78 -8.71 -13.36
N LEU A 467 10.68 -7.77 -13.68
CA LEU A 467 11.59 -7.18 -12.70
C LEU A 467 10.85 -6.41 -11.61
N TRP A 468 9.79 -5.69 -11.97
CA TRP A 468 8.92 -4.98 -11.03
C TRP A 468 8.25 -5.95 -10.06
N MET A 469 7.64 -7.03 -10.56
CA MET A 469 7.03 -8.07 -9.74
C MET A 469 8.05 -8.75 -8.80
N LEU A 470 9.31 -8.91 -9.23
CA LEU A 470 10.38 -9.43 -8.39
C LEU A 470 10.80 -8.44 -7.30
N CYS A 471 10.80 -7.13 -7.59
CA CYS A 471 11.12 -6.07 -6.63
C CYS A 471 10.04 -5.88 -5.56
N GLU A 472 8.76 -6.09 -5.88
CA GLU A 472 7.64 -5.92 -4.93
C GLU A 472 7.73 -6.89 -3.73
N GLN A 473 8.37 -8.05 -3.89
CA GLN A 473 8.57 -9.02 -2.80
C GLN A 473 10.03 -9.02 -2.32
N THR A 474 10.28 -8.45 -1.14
CA THR A 474 11.63 -8.25 -0.58
C THR A 474 12.46 -9.54 -0.48
N GLU A 475 11.87 -10.65 -0.04
CA GLU A 475 12.53 -11.97 0.01
C GLU A 475 12.93 -12.47 -1.40
N CYS A 476 12.08 -12.22 -2.40
CA CYS A 476 12.34 -12.60 -3.78
C CYS A 476 13.40 -11.72 -4.44
N ALA A 477 13.35 -10.40 -4.22
CA ALA A 477 14.36 -9.46 -4.69
C ALA A 477 15.76 -9.81 -4.14
N THR A 478 15.84 -10.31 -2.91
CA THR A 478 17.12 -10.67 -2.26
C THR A 478 17.73 -11.93 -2.86
N GLU A 479 16.93 -12.98 -3.10
CA GLU A 479 17.38 -14.23 -3.71
C GLU A 479 17.64 -14.11 -5.22
N CYS A 480 16.96 -13.18 -5.91
CA CYS A 480 17.03 -13.02 -7.36
C CYS A 480 17.88 -11.82 -7.79
N LEU A 481 17.47 -10.61 -7.42
CA LEU A 481 17.99 -9.36 -7.97
C LEU A 481 19.21 -8.82 -7.22
N TYR A 482 19.30 -9.05 -5.91
CA TYR A 482 20.42 -8.56 -5.09
C TYR A 482 21.66 -9.45 -5.15
N GLN A 483 21.63 -10.48 -5.99
CA GLN A 483 22.80 -11.30 -6.28
C GLN A 483 23.84 -10.47 -7.06
N THR A 484 25.08 -10.42 -6.57
CA THR A 484 26.18 -9.65 -7.18
C THR A 484 26.27 -9.80 -8.70
N PRO A 485 26.16 -11.02 -9.32
CA PRO A 485 26.24 -11.17 -10.77
C PRO A 485 25.06 -10.54 -11.53
N VAL A 486 23.87 -10.50 -10.92
CA VAL A 486 22.66 -9.91 -11.51
C VAL A 486 22.72 -8.39 -11.39
N ILE A 487 23.13 -7.87 -10.22
CA ILE A 487 23.41 -6.45 -10.01
C ILE A 487 24.47 -5.98 -11.00
N GLU A 488 25.62 -6.66 -11.10
CA GLU A 488 26.69 -6.34 -12.05
C GLU A 488 26.22 -6.38 -13.50
N LYS A 489 25.27 -7.27 -13.85
CA LYS A 489 24.68 -7.33 -15.19
C LYS A 489 23.72 -6.17 -15.47
N LEU A 490 22.87 -5.82 -14.50
CA LEU A 490 22.02 -4.64 -14.53
C LEU A 490 22.85 -3.34 -14.61
N LEU A 491 24.01 -3.33 -13.95
CA LEU A 491 24.97 -2.23 -13.94
C LEU A 491 26.04 -2.32 -15.03
N THR A 492 26.06 -3.38 -15.87
CA THR A 492 27.06 -3.53 -16.95
C THR A 492 27.12 -2.32 -17.89
N PRO A 493 26.00 -1.65 -18.25
CA PRO A 493 26.05 -0.42 -19.03
C PRO A 493 26.71 0.77 -18.30
N VAL A 494 26.79 0.72 -16.96
CA VAL A 494 27.41 1.73 -16.10
C VAL A 494 28.92 1.48 -15.92
N ILE A 495 29.39 0.24 -16.12
CA ILE A 495 30.74 -0.22 -15.70
C ILE A 495 31.78 -0.30 -16.85
N LEU A 496 31.37 -0.45 -18.13
CA LEU A 496 32.33 -0.62 -19.23
C LEU A 496 32.95 0.70 -19.73
N LYS A 497 34.18 1.01 -19.29
CA LYS A 497 35.08 1.99 -19.92
C LYS A 497 35.87 1.33 -21.08
N SER A 498 35.47 1.52 -22.35
CA SER A 498 36.27 1.11 -23.55
C SER A 498 35.64 1.61 -24.89
N PRO A 499 36.42 1.84 -25.98
CA PRO A 499 36.18 2.93 -26.93
C PRO A 499 35.27 2.65 -28.14
N ALA A 500 34.62 3.74 -28.56
CA ALA A 500 34.14 4.14 -29.88
C ALA A 500 33.79 3.06 -30.92
N ALA A 501 32.48 2.83 -31.11
CA ALA A 501 31.77 2.92 -32.39
C ALA A 501 30.47 2.09 -32.48
N THR A 502 30.12 1.28 -31.47
CA THR A 502 28.81 0.58 -31.49
C THR A 502 28.26 0.26 -30.09
N LEU A 503 28.82 0.93 -29.07
CA LEU A 503 28.40 0.88 -27.67
C LEU A 503 28.02 2.28 -27.13
N SER A 504 27.97 3.30 -28.00
CA SER A 504 27.74 4.72 -27.66
C SER A 504 26.27 5.14 -27.61
N LEU A 505 25.34 4.22 -27.31
CA LEU A 505 23.93 4.62 -27.10
C LEU A 505 23.43 4.17 -25.74
N ILE A 506 23.59 2.91 -25.36
CA ILE A 506 23.09 2.42 -24.06
C ILE A 506 24.12 2.65 -22.93
N ALA A 507 25.41 2.48 -23.21
CA ALA A 507 26.45 2.92 -22.30
C ALA A 507 26.52 4.45 -22.26
N ASP A 508 26.26 5.18 -23.36
CA ASP A 508 26.10 6.64 -23.30
C ASP A 508 24.80 7.08 -22.62
N ILE A 509 23.72 6.30 -22.51
CA ILE A 509 22.53 6.73 -21.74
C ILE A 509 22.75 6.58 -20.25
N LEU A 510 23.28 5.44 -19.78
CA LEU A 510 23.55 5.23 -18.36
C LEU A 510 24.85 5.92 -17.91
N ALA A 511 25.87 5.96 -18.78
CA ALA A 511 27.02 6.80 -18.57
C ALA A 511 26.68 8.28 -18.82
N HIS A 512 25.81 8.76 -19.72
CA HIS A 512 25.38 10.18 -19.70
C HIS A 512 24.45 10.50 -18.53
N VAL A 513 23.63 9.59 -17.99
CA VAL A 513 22.90 9.84 -16.73
C VAL A 513 23.83 9.80 -15.50
N VAL A 514 25.09 9.41 -15.64
CA VAL A 514 26.10 9.51 -14.56
C VAL A 514 27.22 10.52 -14.88
N ILE A 515 27.51 10.76 -16.16
CA ILE A 515 28.55 11.60 -16.76
C ILE A 515 27.97 12.97 -17.15
N LYS A 516 26.76 13.10 -17.70
CA LYS A 516 26.08 14.41 -17.88
C LYS A 516 25.68 15.01 -16.53
N PHE A 517 25.51 14.15 -15.52
CA PHE A 517 25.37 14.58 -14.13
C PHE A 517 26.69 14.93 -13.42
N ARG A 518 27.83 14.42 -13.90
CA ARG A 518 29.17 14.86 -13.48
C ARG A 518 29.76 16.00 -14.34
N LEU A 519 29.27 16.22 -15.57
CA LEU A 519 29.77 17.21 -16.53
C LEU A 519 29.11 18.58 -16.42
N LEU A 520 28.16 18.77 -15.50
CA LEU A 520 27.67 20.12 -15.14
C LEU A 520 28.73 20.97 -14.41
N ASP A 521 29.92 20.41 -14.14
CA ASP A 521 31.03 21.06 -13.45
C ASP A 521 32.13 21.62 -14.41
N LYS A 522 32.02 21.41 -15.73
CA LYS A 522 32.96 22.00 -16.72
C LYS A 522 32.28 22.40 -18.04
N GLU A 523 32.54 23.62 -18.49
CA GLU A 523 32.00 24.27 -19.69
C GLU A 523 32.34 23.53 -21.02
N LEU A 524 31.29 23.18 -21.79
CA LEU A 524 31.13 23.02 -23.28
C LEU A 524 32.05 22.06 -24.09
N PRO A 525 31.62 21.47 -25.25
CA PRO A 525 30.80 22.06 -26.33
C PRO A 525 29.57 21.26 -26.82
N SER A 526 28.74 21.97 -27.58
CA SER A 526 27.50 21.57 -28.27
C SER A 526 27.57 20.24 -29.03
N LEU A 527 26.81 19.24 -28.57
CA LEU A 527 26.45 18.07 -29.39
C LEU A 527 24.96 17.76 -29.20
N CYS A 528 24.26 17.99 -30.31
CA CYS A 528 22.92 17.57 -30.74
C CYS A 528 21.98 17.00 -29.67
N GLU A 529 20.86 17.70 -29.48
CA GLU A 529 19.60 17.20 -28.96
C GLU A 529 19.26 15.86 -29.63
N SER A 530 19.54 14.75 -28.96
CA SER A 530 19.05 13.43 -29.38
C SER A 530 17.91 13.04 -28.45
N ASP A 531 16.70 13.04 -28.99
CA ASP A 531 15.44 12.70 -28.34
C ASP A 531 15.44 11.25 -27.81
N MET A 532 15.69 11.08 -26.51
CA MET A 532 15.34 9.85 -25.79
C MET A 532 13.99 10.04 -25.09
N PRO A 533 13.01 9.14 -25.29
CA PRO A 533 11.70 9.26 -24.65
C PRO A 533 11.83 9.25 -23.12
N HIS A 534 11.28 10.25 -22.44
CA HIS A 534 11.20 10.32 -20.97
C HIS A 534 10.60 9.05 -20.33
N SER A 535 9.77 8.30 -21.07
CA SER A 535 9.19 7.02 -20.65
C SER A 535 10.24 5.95 -20.30
N LEU A 536 11.33 5.87 -21.06
CA LEU A 536 12.37 4.86 -20.82
C LEU A 536 13.25 5.25 -19.62
N CYS A 537 13.63 6.52 -19.52
CA CYS A 537 14.36 7.04 -18.37
C CYS A 537 13.54 6.88 -17.09
N GLY A 538 12.24 7.16 -17.15
CA GLY A 538 11.30 6.93 -16.05
C GLY A 538 11.30 5.49 -15.56
N ALA A 539 11.27 4.51 -16.47
CA ALA A 539 11.24 3.09 -16.12
C ALA A 539 12.52 2.64 -15.35
N PHE A 540 13.70 3.12 -15.73
CA PHE A 540 14.95 2.83 -15.00
C PHE A 540 15.02 3.52 -13.64
N ILE A 541 14.54 4.77 -13.56
CA ILE A 541 14.45 5.49 -12.29
C ILE A 541 13.53 4.74 -11.33
N LEU A 542 12.40 4.21 -11.82
CA LEU A 542 11.46 3.42 -11.02
C LEU A 542 12.09 2.12 -10.46
N VAL A 543 12.95 1.43 -11.22
CA VAL A 543 13.66 0.25 -10.71
C VAL A 543 14.69 0.64 -9.66
N CYS A 544 15.49 1.68 -9.92
CA CYS A 544 16.46 2.20 -8.94
C CYS A 544 15.75 2.63 -7.65
N ARG A 545 14.56 3.23 -7.79
CA ARG A 545 13.70 3.65 -6.70
C ARG A 545 13.35 2.51 -5.76
N GLN A 546 12.97 1.35 -6.29
CA GLN A 546 12.69 0.19 -5.43
C GLN A 546 13.92 -0.29 -4.66
N MET A 547 15.13 -0.09 -5.20
CA MET A 547 16.36 -0.45 -4.50
C MET A 547 16.73 0.56 -3.41
N TYR A 548 16.70 1.87 -3.68
CA TYR A 548 17.08 2.87 -2.66
C TYR A 548 15.98 3.20 -1.63
N ASN A 549 14.77 2.68 -1.81
CA ASN A 549 13.67 2.76 -0.83
C ASN A 549 13.91 1.84 0.39
N ILE A 550 14.90 0.95 0.34
CA ILE A 550 15.34 0.11 1.47
C ILE A 550 16.79 0.44 1.87
N CYS A 551 17.15 0.18 3.12
CA CYS A 551 18.45 0.58 3.67
C CYS A 551 19.62 -0.11 2.96
N GLU A 552 19.51 -1.41 2.70
CA GLU A 552 20.53 -2.23 2.06
C GLU A 552 20.77 -1.79 0.61
N GLY A 553 19.69 -1.63 -0.15
CA GLY A 553 19.80 -1.18 -1.54
C GLY A 553 20.29 0.26 -1.67
N LEU A 554 19.97 1.14 -0.72
CA LEU A 554 20.55 2.49 -0.67
C LEU A 554 22.07 2.44 -0.43
N GLN A 555 22.57 1.55 0.44
CA GLN A 555 24.01 1.41 0.68
C GLN A 555 24.75 0.99 -0.59
N VAL A 556 24.19 0.04 -1.35
CA VAL A 556 24.73 -0.42 -2.63
C VAL A 556 24.74 0.70 -3.67
N LEU A 557 23.67 1.51 -3.74
CA LEU A 557 23.52 2.56 -4.75
C LEU A 557 24.22 3.89 -4.39
N ARG A 558 24.66 4.05 -3.14
CA ARG A 558 25.29 5.30 -2.65
C ARG A 558 26.49 5.77 -3.49
N PRO A 559 27.45 4.92 -3.91
CA PRO A 559 28.63 5.37 -4.66
C PRO A 559 28.30 6.04 -6.00
N TYR A 560 27.11 5.77 -6.56
CA TYR A 560 26.68 6.28 -7.85
C TYR A 560 26.07 7.68 -7.80
N GLY A 561 25.79 8.22 -6.60
CA GLY A 561 25.35 9.62 -6.46
C GLY A 561 23.98 9.92 -7.09
N LEU A 562 23.07 8.94 -7.18
CA LEU A 562 21.78 9.06 -7.86
C LEU A 562 20.92 10.24 -7.37
N HIS A 563 20.97 10.57 -6.08
CA HIS A 563 20.26 11.73 -5.51
C HIS A 563 20.77 13.06 -6.08
N LYS A 564 22.10 13.25 -6.20
CA LYS A 564 22.70 14.45 -6.82
C LYS A 564 22.35 14.51 -8.29
N ALA A 565 22.31 13.35 -8.94
CA ALA A 565 21.84 13.23 -10.30
C ALA A 565 20.38 13.69 -10.40
N LEU A 566 19.41 12.93 -9.90
CA LEU A 566 17.98 13.28 -10.01
C LEU A 566 17.66 14.74 -9.69
N ALA A 567 18.29 15.34 -8.67
CA ALA A 567 18.14 16.75 -8.33
C ALA A 567 18.62 17.73 -9.42
N ALA A 568 19.75 17.47 -10.08
CA ALA A 568 20.21 18.32 -11.16
C ALA A 568 19.37 18.17 -12.45
N ALA A 569 18.74 17.01 -12.71
CA ALA A 569 17.78 16.88 -13.81
C ALA A 569 16.53 17.66 -13.48
N TRP A 570 16.04 17.50 -12.25
CA TRP A 570 14.88 18.23 -11.78
C TRP A 570 15.10 19.75 -11.89
N LYS A 571 16.23 20.29 -11.39
CA LYS A 571 16.57 21.72 -11.54
C LYS A 571 16.60 22.17 -12.99
N LYS A 572 17.14 21.34 -13.90
CA LYS A 572 17.16 21.64 -15.34
C LYS A 572 15.74 21.66 -15.92
N THR A 573 14.92 20.65 -15.64
CA THR A 573 13.54 20.53 -16.11
C THR A 573 12.67 21.67 -15.55
N SER A 574 12.81 22.00 -14.28
CA SER A 574 12.09 23.10 -13.62
C SER A 574 12.45 24.46 -14.26
N SER A 575 13.73 24.71 -14.55
CA SER A 575 14.15 25.94 -15.26
C SER A 575 13.61 26.05 -16.69
N LEU A 576 13.31 24.93 -17.34
CA LEU A 576 12.66 24.91 -18.66
C LEU A 576 11.16 25.19 -18.53
N SER A 577 10.52 24.67 -17.49
CA SER A 577 9.11 24.94 -17.14
C SER A 577 8.89 26.44 -16.84
N GLU A 578 9.78 27.06 -16.05
CA GLU A 578 9.69 28.50 -15.69
C GLU A 578 9.92 29.46 -16.87
N ARG A 579 10.75 29.08 -17.85
CA ARG A 579 11.07 29.93 -19.03
C ARG A 579 9.90 30.03 -20.02
N VAL A 580 8.89 29.18 -19.91
CA VAL A 580 7.70 29.20 -20.77
C VAL A 580 6.59 30.00 -20.09
N GLN A 581 6.80 31.30 -19.88
CA GLN A 581 5.73 32.23 -19.47
C GLN A 581 5.79 33.55 -20.24
N THR A 582 5.16 33.57 -21.42
CA THR A 582 4.18 34.56 -21.90
C THR A 582 3.82 34.20 -23.35
N PRO A 583 2.57 33.79 -23.65
CA PRO A 583 2.15 33.66 -25.04
C PRO A 583 2.13 35.08 -25.64
N VAL A 584 2.98 35.34 -26.62
CA VAL A 584 2.79 36.49 -27.50
C VAL A 584 1.50 36.21 -28.29
N PRO A 585 0.51 37.13 -28.30
CA PRO A 585 -0.71 36.93 -29.07
C PRO A 585 -0.35 36.76 -30.56
N GLY A 586 -0.52 35.55 -31.10
CA GLY A 586 -0.37 35.27 -32.54
C GLY A 586 0.56 34.12 -32.96
N ALA A 587 1.23 33.41 -32.05
CA ALA A 587 2.02 32.21 -32.40
C ALA A 587 1.21 30.91 -32.19
N GLY A 588 1.25 29.99 -33.15
CA GLY A 588 0.41 28.79 -33.22
C GLY A 588 0.48 27.87 -31.98
N ALA A 589 -0.68 27.47 -31.47
CA ALA A 589 -0.88 26.94 -30.11
C ALA A 589 -0.89 25.40 -29.97
N GLY A 590 -0.58 24.63 -31.03
CA GLY A 590 -0.75 23.16 -31.03
C GLY A 590 0.40 22.36 -30.42
N SER A 591 1.66 22.68 -30.75
CA SER A 591 2.82 21.86 -30.34
C SER A 591 3.40 22.22 -28.97
N SER A 592 3.29 23.48 -28.54
CA SER A 592 3.89 23.97 -27.30
C SER A 592 3.18 23.48 -26.04
N THR A 593 1.87 23.19 -26.10
CA THR A 593 1.08 22.78 -24.93
C THR A 593 1.33 21.31 -24.53
N GLN A 594 1.49 20.41 -25.50
CA GLN A 594 1.79 18.99 -25.25
C GLN A 594 3.22 18.78 -24.71
N GLU A 595 4.20 19.55 -25.22
CA GLU A 595 5.57 19.56 -24.70
C GLU A 595 5.63 20.06 -23.26
N LEU A 596 4.84 21.09 -22.93
CA LEU A 596 4.72 21.60 -21.56
C LEU A 596 4.15 20.53 -20.61
N GLN A 597 3.09 19.84 -21.01
CA GLN A 597 2.45 18.80 -20.20
C GLN A 597 3.37 17.59 -19.98
N ASN A 598 4.09 17.16 -21.02
CA ASN A 598 5.11 16.11 -20.90
C ASN A 598 6.28 16.52 -20.01
N THR A 599 6.64 17.80 -20.01
CA THR A 599 7.69 18.36 -19.14
C THR A 599 7.25 18.38 -17.68
N LEU A 600 5.99 18.74 -17.40
CA LEU A 600 5.40 18.72 -16.05
C LEU A 600 5.28 17.29 -15.49
N ILE A 601 4.83 16.32 -16.30
CA ILE A 601 4.76 14.90 -15.88
C ILE A 601 6.16 14.37 -15.56
N TRP A 602 7.16 14.78 -16.33
CA TRP A 602 8.56 14.40 -16.09
C TRP A 602 9.10 15.04 -14.81
N GLU A 603 8.80 16.32 -14.56
CA GLU A 603 9.14 17.01 -13.32
C GLU A 603 8.54 16.31 -12.10
N GLU A 604 7.26 15.95 -12.13
CA GLU A 604 6.59 15.20 -11.07
C GLU A 604 7.23 13.82 -10.85
N THR A 605 7.63 13.12 -11.93
CA THR A 605 8.31 11.82 -11.85
C THR A 605 9.67 11.94 -11.15
N LEU A 606 10.43 13.00 -11.45
CA LEU A 606 11.70 13.28 -10.81
C LEU A 606 11.55 13.65 -9.33
N LEU A 607 10.55 14.48 -9.00
CA LEU A 607 10.22 14.84 -7.62
C LEU A 607 9.78 13.62 -6.80
N ASP A 608 8.91 12.77 -7.33
CA ASP A 608 8.51 11.52 -6.67
C ASP A 608 9.73 10.62 -6.42
N SER A 609 10.63 10.52 -7.39
CA SER A 609 11.83 9.70 -7.28
C SER A 609 12.80 10.24 -6.22
N LEU A 610 12.99 11.57 -6.15
CA LEU A 610 13.77 12.21 -5.09
C LEU A 610 13.13 12.02 -3.72
N LEU A 611 11.81 12.19 -3.62
CA LEU A 611 11.05 12.02 -2.38
C LEU A 611 11.21 10.61 -1.80
N ASN A 612 11.29 9.57 -2.64
CA ASN A 612 11.51 8.19 -2.19
C ASN A 612 12.87 7.93 -1.50
N PHE A 613 13.86 8.83 -1.60
CA PHE A 613 15.03 8.76 -0.72
C PHE A 613 14.64 8.99 0.76
N GLY A 614 13.59 9.76 1.02
CA GLY A 614 13.05 10.02 2.37
C GLY A 614 12.48 8.79 3.07
N ALA A 615 12.39 7.63 2.41
CA ALA A 615 11.92 6.40 3.03
C ALA A 615 12.89 5.80 4.06
N THR A 616 14.18 6.17 4.00
CA THR A 616 15.19 5.72 4.98
C THR A 616 15.87 6.92 5.64
N PRO A 617 16.36 6.81 6.89
CA PRO A 617 16.99 7.94 7.58
C PRO A 617 18.23 8.48 6.85
N LYS A 618 19.06 7.59 6.28
CA LYS A 618 20.23 7.99 5.48
C LYS A 618 19.82 8.62 4.16
N GLY A 619 18.78 8.11 3.51
CA GLY A 619 18.28 8.66 2.26
C GLY A 619 17.69 10.06 2.46
N LEU A 620 17.02 10.34 3.58
CA LEU A 620 16.55 11.68 3.90
C LEU A 620 17.69 12.70 4.03
N LEU A 621 18.84 12.31 4.59
CA LEU A 621 20.05 13.14 4.57
C LEU A 621 20.50 13.43 3.12
N LEU A 622 20.52 12.41 2.26
CA LEU A 622 20.92 12.59 0.86
C LEU A 622 19.96 13.51 0.11
N LEU A 623 18.65 13.41 0.38
CA LEU A 623 17.63 14.30 -0.17
C LEU A 623 17.86 15.74 0.30
N GLN A 624 18.08 15.96 1.60
CA GLN A 624 18.37 17.28 2.16
C GLN A 624 19.60 17.93 1.49
N GLN A 625 20.65 17.15 1.23
CA GLN A 625 21.87 17.63 0.56
C GLN A 625 21.65 18.07 -0.89
N THR A 626 20.54 17.68 -1.52
CA THR A 626 20.20 18.14 -2.87
C THR A 626 19.58 19.55 -2.89
N GLY A 627 19.01 19.98 -1.76
CA GLY A 627 18.21 21.20 -1.63
C GLY A 627 16.77 21.09 -2.13
N ALA A 628 16.32 19.92 -2.61
CA ALA A 628 14.99 19.72 -3.19
C ALA A 628 13.89 19.31 -2.17
N ILE A 629 14.18 19.36 -0.86
CA ILE A 629 13.27 18.85 0.18
C ILE A 629 11.93 19.60 0.19
N ASN A 630 11.95 20.91 -0.03
CA ASN A 630 10.75 21.76 0.04
C ASN A 630 9.78 21.42 -1.10
N GLU A 631 10.32 21.23 -2.30
CA GLU A 631 9.59 20.91 -3.51
C GLU A 631 9.08 19.47 -3.47
N CYS A 632 9.89 18.53 -2.95
CA CYS A 632 9.45 17.15 -2.72
C CYS A 632 8.30 17.06 -1.70
N VAL A 633 8.37 17.81 -0.59
CA VAL A 633 7.30 17.85 0.42
C VAL A 633 6.06 18.57 -0.12
N SER A 634 6.22 19.62 -0.93
CA SER A 634 5.10 20.29 -1.59
C SER A 634 4.40 19.37 -2.60
N TYR A 635 5.17 18.58 -3.36
CA TYR A 635 4.64 17.52 -4.22
C TYR A 635 3.88 16.46 -3.41
N MET A 636 4.46 15.99 -2.29
CA MET A 636 3.80 15.07 -1.36
C MET A 636 2.47 15.63 -0.84
N PHE A 637 2.42 16.92 -0.47
CA PHE A 637 1.20 17.59 -0.03
C PHE A 637 0.16 17.73 -1.15
N SER A 638 0.57 18.03 -2.38
CA SER A 638 -0.33 18.03 -3.56
C SER A 638 -0.99 16.66 -3.78
N ARG A 639 -0.28 15.56 -3.52
CA ARG A 639 -0.88 14.21 -3.56
C ARG A 639 -1.80 13.92 -2.38
N PHE A 640 -1.45 14.40 -1.19
CA PHE A 640 -2.27 14.29 0.02
C PHE A 640 -3.65 14.95 -0.18
N THR A 641 -3.68 16.18 -0.68
CA THR A 641 -4.94 16.92 -0.91
C THR A 641 -5.82 16.29 -1.98
N LYS A 642 -5.22 15.67 -3.00
CA LYS A 642 -5.93 14.91 -4.05
C LYS A 642 -6.47 13.56 -3.58
N LYS A 643 -6.23 13.12 -2.33
CA LYS A 643 -6.64 11.82 -1.75
C LYS A 643 -6.33 10.62 -2.66
N LEU A 644 -5.21 10.67 -3.37
CA LEU A 644 -4.84 9.65 -4.35
C LEU A 644 -4.55 8.31 -3.66
N GLN A 645 -5.40 7.33 -3.91
CA GLN A 645 -5.26 5.97 -3.38
C GLN A 645 -4.02 5.30 -3.99
N VAL A 646 -3.10 4.83 -3.15
CA VAL A 646 -1.83 4.22 -3.60
C VAL A 646 -1.94 2.70 -3.67
N SER A 647 -2.83 2.09 -2.87
CA SER A 647 -3.15 0.66 -2.94
C SER A 647 -4.57 0.37 -2.42
N SER A 648 -5.06 -0.87 -2.60
CA SER A 648 -6.36 -1.32 -2.09
C SER A 648 -6.52 -1.15 -0.56
N CYS A 649 -5.40 -1.07 0.18
CA CYS A 649 -5.39 -0.97 1.64
C CYS A 649 -4.82 0.37 2.17
N GLU A 650 -4.34 1.26 1.30
CA GLU A 650 -3.69 2.51 1.72
C GLU A 650 -4.17 3.71 0.90
N LYS A 651 -4.92 4.62 1.56
CA LYS A 651 -5.44 5.85 0.96
C LYS A 651 -4.36 6.91 0.72
N PHE A 652 -3.24 6.88 1.47
CA PHE A 652 -2.11 7.80 1.34
C PHE A 652 -0.78 7.06 1.58
N GLY A 653 -0.09 6.69 0.49
CA GLY A 653 1.11 5.83 0.51
C GLY A 653 2.40 6.42 1.08
N TYR A 654 2.35 7.59 1.72
CA TYR A 654 3.53 8.28 2.27
C TYR A 654 3.46 8.47 3.78
N GLY A 655 2.53 7.81 4.51
CA GLY A 655 2.35 8.03 5.95
C GLY A 655 3.65 7.85 6.77
N VAL A 656 4.38 6.77 6.53
CA VAL A 656 5.70 6.52 7.14
C VAL A 656 6.74 7.57 6.74
N MET A 657 6.66 8.09 5.51
CA MET A 657 7.60 9.09 5.01
C MET A 657 7.38 10.46 5.64
N VAL A 658 6.13 10.88 5.84
CA VAL A 658 5.80 12.10 6.60
C VAL A 658 6.43 12.04 7.98
N THR A 659 6.32 10.90 8.65
CA THR A 659 6.93 10.63 9.95
C THR A 659 8.47 10.74 9.88
N GLN A 660 9.14 10.14 8.88
CA GLN A 660 10.59 10.30 8.71
C GLN A 660 10.99 11.77 8.45
N VAL A 661 10.23 12.50 7.63
CA VAL A 661 10.48 13.92 7.33
C VAL A 661 10.33 14.77 8.60
N ALA A 662 9.27 14.55 9.37
CA ALA A 662 8.99 15.21 10.64
C ALA A 662 10.03 14.92 11.74
N ALA A 663 10.84 13.87 11.60
CA ALA A 663 11.90 13.57 12.56
C ALA A 663 13.05 14.61 12.53
N THR A 664 13.14 15.41 11.47
CA THR A 664 14.25 16.33 11.20
C THR A 664 13.79 17.78 11.10
N ALA A 665 14.57 18.72 11.62
CA ALA A 665 14.23 20.15 11.55
C ALA A 665 13.98 20.68 10.12
N PRO A 666 14.84 20.42 9.10
CA PRO A 666 14.56 20.88 7.74
C PRO A 666 13.29 20.27 7.14
N GLY A 667 13.00 19.01 7.47
CA GLY A 667 11.77 18.35 7.03
C GLY A 667 10.53 18.96 7.66
N VAL A 668 10.57 19.33 8.93
CA VAL A 668 9.46 20.01 9.62
C VAL A 668 9.23 21.40 9.04
N VAL A 669 10.30 22.15 8.74
CA VAL A 669 10.20 23.45 8.06
C VAL A 669 9.55 23.30 6.68
N ALA A 670 9.92 22.26 5.92
CA ALA A 670 9.28 21.95 4.63
C ALA A 670 7.79 21.56 4.78
N LEU A 671 7.44 20.76 5.79
CA LEU A 671 6.05 20.38 6.10
C LEU A 671 5.22 21.60 6.51
N HIS A 672 5.80 22.52 7.27
CA HIS A 672 5.16 23.79 7.64
C HIS A 672 4.95 24.68 6.41
N GLY A 673 6.01 24.90 5.62
CA GLY A 673 6.00 25.77 4.44
C GLY A 673 5.08 25.30 3.31
N SER A 674 4.88 23.99 3.16
CA SER A 674 3.95 23.42 2.17
C SER A 674 2.46 23.60 2.52
N GLY A 675 2.13 23.94 3.77
CA GLY A 675 0.74 23.97 4.26
C GLY A 675 0.21 22.63 4.78
N PHE A 676 1.03 21.58 4.78
CA PHE A 676 0.66 20.25 5.27
C PHE A 676 0.20 20.28 6.73
N ILE A 677 0.97 20.96 7.61
CA ILE A 677 0.65 21.07 9.04
C ILE A 677 -0.66 21.84 9.26
N ARG A 678 -0.88 22.92 8.51
CA ARG A 678 -2.13 23.69 8.58
C ARG A 678 -3.33 22.82 8.18
N ALA A 679 -3.20 22.02 7.14
CA ALA A 679 -4.26 21.09 6.73
C ALA A 679 -4.58 20.06 7.82
N LEU A 680 -3.54 19.48 8.45
CA LEU A 680 -3.72 18.55 9.58
C LEU A 680 -4.43 19.21 10.77
N VAL A 681 -4.06 20.45 11.13
CA VAL A 681 -4.69 21.17 12.25
C VAL A 681 -6.17 21.45 11.95
N LEU A 682 -6.50 21.88 10.74
CA LEU A 682 -7.88 22.15 10.33
C LEU A 682 -8.73 20.87 10.27
N GLU A 683 -8.17 19.77 9.77
CA GLU A 683 -8.83 18.45 9.75
C GLU A 683 -9.05 17.91 11.17
N LEU A 684 -8.07 18.07 12.07
CA LEU A 684 -8.24 17.69 13.46
C LEU A 684 -9.34 18.51 14.14
N TRP A 685 -9.31 19.84 13.95
CA TRP A 685 -10.31 20.72 14.54
C TRP A 685 -11.71 20.41 14.02
N SER A 686 -11.87 20.11 12.73
CA SER A 686 -13.17 19.74 12.20
C SER A 686 -13.70 18.44 12.83
N VAL A 687 -12.85 17.43 13.04
CA VAL A 687 -13.27 16.19 13.71
C VAL A 687 -13.65 16.43 15.18
N LEU A 688 -12.90 17.26 15.90
CA LEU A 688 -13.12 17.53 17.33
C LEU A 688 -14.25 18.52 17.62
N GLU A 689 -14.49 19.51 16.77
CA GLU A 689 -15.39 20.64 17.08
C GLU A 689 -16.52 20.82 16.06
N CYS A 690 -16.46 20.21 14.87
CA CYS A 690 -17.52 20.30 13.86
C CYS A 690 -18.26 18.95 13.74
N SER A 691 -19.51 18.86 14.22
CA SER A 691 -20.34 17.66 13.99
C SER A 691 -20.79 17.56 12.53
N SER A 692 -20.84 16.34 11.98
CA SER A 692 -21.85 16.00 10.98
C SER A 692 -23.17 15.82 11.74
N ASP A 693 -24.16 16.66 11.45
CA ASP A 693 -25.49 16.55 12.05
C ASP A 693 -26.12 15.15 11.85
N ASP A 694 -27.03 14.80 12.77
CA ASP A 694 -27.97 13.67 12.76
C ASP A 694 -27.59 12.33 13.40
N VAL A 695 -27.13 12.28 14.65
CA VAL A 695 -27.68 11.31 15.64
C VAL A 695 -27.51 11.84 17.06
N ARG A 696 -28.59 11.96 17.83
CA ARG A 696 -28.50 12.07 19.30
C ARG A 696 -28.00 10.74 19.86
N VAL A 697 -26.69 10.59 20.06
CA VAL A 697 -26.13 9.46 20.80
C VAL A 697 -25.52 9.96 22.09
N VAL A 698 -25.89 9.30 23.18
CA VAL A 698 -25.28 9.35 24.51
C VAL A 698 -23.75 9.41 24.40
N PRO A 699 -23.03 10.24 25.18
CA PRO A 699 -21.58 10.27 25.16
C PRO A 699 -21.07 8.91 25.67
N SER A 700 -20.66 8.08 24.73
CA SER A 700 -19.95 6.84 24.96
C SER A 700 -18.61 6.96 24.21
N VAL A 701 -17.69 6.05 24.51
CA VAL A 701 -16.27 5.94 24.13
C VAL A 701 -15.95 6.13 22.61
N SER A 702 -16.94 6.40 21.76
CA SER A 702 -16.91 6.39 20.29
C SER A 702 -16.26 7.60 19.59
N VAL A 703 -16.20 8.80 20.17
CA VAL A 703 -15.55 9.98 19.52
C VAL A 703 -14.02 9.86 19.48
N LEU A 704 -13.43 9.11 20.41
CA LEU A 704 -11.98 8.84 20.44
C LEU A 704 -11.53 7.93 19.29
N LEU A 705 -12.40 7.07 18.76
CA LEU A 705 -12.05 6.16 17.66
C LEU A 705 -12.04 6.89 16.30
N SER A 706 -12.99 7.82 16.08
CA SER A 706 -13.05 8.62 14.84
C SER A 706 -11.96 9.70 14.77
N SER A 707 -11.50 10.21 15.92
CA SER A 707 -10.37 11.15 16.03
C SER A 707 -8.99 10.48 16.17
N LEU A 708 -8.94 9.15 16.33
CA LEU A 708 -7.70 8.40 16.56
C LEU A 708 -6.69 8.59 15.43
N GLN A 709 -7.13 8.59 14.18
CA GLN A 709 -6.24 8.75 13.03
C GLN A 709 -5.59 10.15 13.01
N SER A 710 -6.39 11.20 13.19
CA SER A 710 -5.89 12.59 13.28
C SER A 710 -4.99 12.81 14.50
N PHE A 711 -5.32 12.17 15.62
CA PHE A 711 -4.47 12.14 16.82
C PHE A 711 -3.10 11.52 16.52
N LEU A 712 -3.07 10.34 15.89
CA LEU A 712 -1.82 9.64 15.58
C LEU A 712 -0.97 10.41 14.56
N TYR A 713 -1.57 11.10 13.58
CA TYR A 713 -0.80 11.98 12.68
C TYR A 713 -0.12 13.13 13.43
N LEU A 714 -0.83 13.76 14.37
CA LEU A 714 -0.28 14.83 15.18
C LEU A 714 0.81 14.33 16.14
N VAL A 715 0.59 13.16 16.75
CA VAL A 715 1.59 12.49 17.60
C VAL A 715 2.84 12.17 16.78
N ASN A 716 2.70 11.65 15.55
CA ASN A 716 3.82 11.33 14.66
C ASN A 716 4.60 12.59 14.23
N LEU A 717 3.90 13.67 13.91
CA LEU A 717 4.51 14.96 13.61
C LEU A 717 5.32 15.46 14.80
N LEU A 718 4.71 15.52 15.98
CA LEU A 718 5.32 16.07 17.20
C LEU A 718 6.15 15.05 18.00
N SER A 719 6.56 13.95 17.35
CA SER A 719 7.32 12.86 17.99
C SER A 719 8.75 13.24 18.36
N SER A 720 9.36 14.12 17.56
CA SER A 720 10.74 14.57 17.71
C SER A 720 10.80 15.92 18.41
N SER A 721 11.74 16.10 19.34
CA SER A 721 11.98 17.39 19.99
C SER A 721 12.35 18.49 18.98
N GLN A 722 12.98 18.12 17.86
CA GLN A 722 13.22 19.06 16.76
C GLN A 722 11.92 19.57 16.17
N SER A 723 10.93 18.70 15.92
CA SER A 723 9.64 19.15 15.40
C SER A 723 8.91 20.06 16.38
N VAL A 724 8.97 19.75 17.68
CA VAL A 724 8.34 20.59 18.71
C VAL A 724 9.03 21.95 18.76
N TRP A 725 10.36 22.00 18.70
CA TRP A 725 11.11 23.26 18.68
C TRP A 725 10.84 24.10 17.43
N GLU A 726 10.87 23.51 16.23
CA GLU A 726 10.63 24.28 15.00
C GLU A 726 9.21 24.85 14.91
N LEU A 727 8.21 24.16 15.51
CA LEU A 727 6.80 24.59 15.44
C LEU A 727 6.37 25.48 16.61
N LEU A 728 6.99 25.36 17.77
CA LEU A 728 6.60 26.09 18.99
C LEU A 728 7.67 27.05 19.50
N GLY A 729 8.94 26.82 19.18
CA GLY A 729 10.06 27.58 19.72
C GLY A 729 9.91 29.08 19.44
N ARG A 730 10.00 29.89 20.50
CA ARG A 730 9.88 31.36 20.47
C ARG A 730 8.50 31.88 19.99
N GLN A 731 7.46 31.03 19.92
CA GLN A 731 6.10 31.42 19.53
C GLN A 731 5.20 31.59 20.78
N PRO A 732 4.68 32.80 21.07
CA PRO A 732 3.75 33.00 22.19
C PRO A 732 2.39 32.34 21.94
N LEU A 733 1.68 31.99 23.02
CA LEU A 733 0.28 31.56 22.92
C LEU A 733 -0.63 32.78 22.75
N ALA A 734 -1.64 32.67 21.88
CA ALA A 734 -2.49 33.79 21.49
C ALA A 734 -3.24 34.43 22.67
N ASN A 735 -3.79 33.63 23.60
CA ASN A 735 -4.53 34.10 24.79
C ASN A 735 -5.44 35.32 24.52
N LYS A 736 -6.31 35.22 23.51
CA LYS A 736 -7.17 36.34 23.10
C LYS A 736 -8.21 36.66 24.17
N SER A 737 -8.61 37.92 24.25
CA SER A 737 -9.69 38.37 25.14
C SER A 737 -11.05 37.81 24.74
N GLU A 738 -11.25 37.52 23.45
CA GLU A 738 -12.46 36.93 22.88
C GLU A 738 -12.09 35.99 21.72
N TYR A 739 -12.89 34.93 21.52
CA TYR A 739 -12.77 34.00 20.39
C TYR A 739 -14.13 33.84 19.74
N THR A 740 -14.18 33.92 18.40
CA THR A 740 -15.45 33.71 17.69
C THR A 740 -15.70 32.22 17.46
N LEU A 741 -16.96 31.78 17.48
CA LEU A 741 -17.31 30.36 17.26
C LEU A 741 -16.94 29.83 15.87
N ARG A 742 -16.66 30.72 14.90
CA ARG A 742 -16.19 30.35 13.55
C ARG A 742 -14.67 30.35 13.42
N GLU A 743 -13.95 30.81 14.43
CA GLU A 743 -12.50 30.88 14.42
C GLU A 743 -11.91 29.50 14.68
N MET A 744 -11.12 29.01 13.73
CA MET A 744 -10.42 27.72 13.81
C MET A 744 -8.92 27.96 14.01
N PRO A 745 -8.23 27.14 14.82
CA PRO A 745 -6.78 27.19 14.91
C PRO A 745 -6.17 26.81 13.56
N THR A 746 -5.06 27.47 13.22
CA THR A 746 -4.36 27.23 11.94
C THR A 746 -2.93 26.73 12.12
N SER A 747 -2.44 26.75 13.35
CA SER A 747 -1.08 26.39 13.73
C SER A 747 -1.06 25.54 15.00
N ILE A 748 0.08 24.90 15.29
CA ILE A 748 0.26 24.12 16.52
C ILE A 748 0.17 25.02 17.78
N PRO A 749 0.79 26.22 17.84
CA PRO A 749 0.57 27.14 18.97
C PRO A 749 -0.89 27.49 19.20
N ASP A 750 -1.68 27.75 18.14
CA ASP A 750 -3.12 28.01 18.27
C ASP A 750 -3.85 26.78 18.85
N LEU A 751 -3.50 25.58 18.38
CA LEU A 751 -4.09 24.34 18.88
C LEU A 751 -3.75 24.12 20.36
N ILE A 752 -2.52 24.39 20.79
CA ILE A 752 -2.09 24.31 22.19
C ILE A 752 -2.83 25.35 23.04
N ASP A 753 -2.95 26.59 22.56
CA ASP A 753 -3.66 27.67 23.24
C ASP A 753 -5.13 27.32 23.53
N ARG A 754 -5.77 26.60 22.59
CA ARG A 754 -7.19 26.26 22.58
C ARG A 754 -7.52 24.93 23.26
N LEU A 755 -6.66 23.92 23.16
CA LEU A 755 -6.92 22.57 23.67
C LEU A 755 -6.16 22.23 24.96
N ILE A 756 -4.95 22.76 25.13
CA ILE A 756 -4.07 22.44 26.27
C ILE A 756 -4.13 23.56 27.31
N ALA A 757 -3.86 24.79 26.89
CA ALA A 757 -3.76 25.96 27.75
C ALA A 757 -5.13 26.62 28.00
N VAL A 758 -6.12 25.83 28.41
CA VAL A 758 -7.49 26.29 28.67
C VAL A 758 -7.58 26.90 30.08
N ASN A 759 -7.11 28.14 30.20
CA ASN A 759 -6.91 28.85 31.47
C ASN A 759 -7.88 30.02 31.70
N SER A 760 -8.90 30.21 30.85
CA SER A 760 -9.90 31.27 30.99
C SER A 760 -11.29 30.79 30.58
N ASP A 761 -12.33 31.39 31.17
CA ASP A 761 -13.73 31.09 30.82
C ASP A 761 -14.03 31.35 29.34
N VAL A 762 -13.37 32.35 28.74
CA VAL A 762 -13.49 32.67 27.31
C VAL A 762 -13.06 31.47 26.45
N LYS A 763 -11.96 30.81 26.80
CA LYS A 763 -11.49 29.61 26.08
C LYS A 763 -12.40 28.42 26.32
N ILE A 764 -12.92 28.24 27.53
CA ILE A 764 -13.90 27.18 27.84
C ILE A 764 -15.16 27.37 26.98
N HIS A 765 -15.75 28.57 26.97
CA HIS A 765 -17.00 28.86 26.27
C HIS A 765 -16.90 28.84 24.75
N SER A 766 -15.69 28.91 24.22
CA SER A 766 -15.43 28.90 22.79
C SER A 766 -15.24 27.49 22.20
N LEU A 767 -15.24 26.44 23.02
CA LEU A 767 -15.21 25.04 22.59
C LEU A 767 -16.63 24.48 22.68
N PHE A 768 -17.12 23.86 21.61
CA PHE A 768 -18.43 23.21 21.61
C PHE A 768 -18.40 21.95 22.48
N ARG A 769 -17.28 21.22 22.45
CA ARG A 769 -17.07 19.96 23.19
C ARG A 769 -15.91 20.08 24.17
N TYR A 770 -16.02 21.02 25.12
CA TYR A 770 -14.97 21.34 26.10
C TYR A 770 -14.31 20.11 26.75
N GLU A 771 -15.09 19.20 27.33
CA GLU A 771 -14.53 18.05 28.06
C GLU A 771 -13.72 17.12 27.14
N GLU A 772 -14.24 16.80 25.96
CA GLU A 772 -13.58 15.92 24.98
C GLU A 772 -12.31 16.58 24.41
N SER A 773 -12.43 17.83 23.99
CA SER A 773 -11.35 18.61 23.37
C SER A 773 -10.22 18.93 24.34
N HIS A 774 -10.54 19.25 25.59
CA HIS A 774 -9.53 19.46 26.62
C HIS A 774 -8.90 18.12 27.06
N THR A 775 -9.66 17.03 27.15
CA THR A 775 -9.10 15.69 27.40
C THR A 775 -8.13 15.29 26.30
N PHE A 776 -8.48 15.51 25.04
CA PHE A 776 -7.60 15.32 23.89
C PHE A 776 -6.30 16.13 24.06
N GLY A 777 -6.42 17.42 24.37
CA GLY A 777 -5.28 18.30 24.62
C GLY A 777 -4.35 17.79 25.72
N LEU A 778 -4.90 17.36 26.86
CA LEU A 778 -4.11 16.79 27.97
C LEU A 778 -3.42 15.47 27.59
N ARG A 779 -4.08 14.61 26.79
CA ARG A 779 -3.46 13.37 26.29
C ARG A 779 -2.34 13.66 25.29
N LEU A 780 -2.52 14.65 24.42
CA LEU A 780 -1.45 15.12 23.54
C LEU A 780 -0.28 15.67 24.36
N LEU A 781 -0.56 16.54 25.34
CA LEU A 781 0.46 17.09 26.24
C LEU A 781 1.24 15.97 26.94
N ASN A 782 0.54 14.96 27.44
CA ASN A 782 1.17 13.79 28.05
C ASN A 782 2.16 13.09 27.11
N VAL A 783 1.83 12.95 25.82
CA VAL A 783 2.72 12.37 24.80
C VAL A 783 3.92 13.28 24.54
N LEU A 784 3.70 14.59 24.40
CA LEU A 784 4.78 15.57 24.21
C LEU A 784 5.78 15.54 25.38
N CYS A 785 5.26 15.44 26.61
CA CYS A 785 6.07 15.37 27.82
C CYS A 785 6.83 14.04 28.01
N CYS A 786 6.69 13.08 27.09
CA CYS A 786 7.55 11.88 27.09
C CYS A 786 8.97 12.21 26.64
N ASN A 787 9.14 13.22 25.78
CA ASN A 787 10.44 13.73 25.39
C ASN A 787 10.85 14.84 26.37
N LEU A 788 12.00 14.69 27.02
CA LEU A 788 12.43 15.63 28.05
C LEU A 788 12.74 17.03 27.47
N ASP A 789 13.33 17.12 26.28
CA ASP A 789 13.60 18.42 25.64
C ASP A 789 12.29 19.14 25.23
N SER A 790 11.31 18.39 24.71
CA SER A 790 9.98 18.94 24.38
C SER A 790 9.29 19.48 25.64
N PHE A 791 9.34 18.73 26.75
CA PHE A 791 8.81 19.19 28.01
C PHE A 791 9.53 20.45 28.52
N LEU A 792 10.86 20.48 28.50
CA LEU A 792 11.64 21.64 28.92
C LEU A 792 11.30 22.90 28.11
N LEU A 793 11.08 22.76 26.80
CA LEU A 793 10.59 23.85 25.96
C LEU A 793 9.21 24.33 26.41
N LEU A 794 8.25 23.43 26.54
CA LEU A 794 6.87 23.77 26.92
C LEU A 794 6.81 24.45 28.30
N GLU A 795 7.59 23.94 29.27
CA GLU A 795 7.64 24.51 30.61
C GLU A 795 8.33 25.88 30.62
N SER A 796 9.48 26.02 29.97
CA SER A 796 10.21 27.30 29.95
C SER A 796 9.46 28.42 29.22
N GLN A 797 8.71 28.07 28.17
CA GLN A 797 8.02 29.06 27.34
C GLN A 797 6.58 29.35 27.79
N TYR A 798 5.87 28.34 28.28
CA TYR A 798 4.43 28.44 28.58
C TYR A 798 4.07 28.19 30.04
N ASN A 799 5.03 27.79 30.90
CA ASN A 799 4.81 27.50 32.31
C ASN A 799 3.62 26.54 32.53
N ILE A 800 3.64 25.43 31.79
CA ILE A 800 2.54 24.46 31.74
C ILE A 800 2.24 23.86 33.13
N CYS A 801 3.24 23.65 33.99
CA CYS A 801 3.02 23.11 35.32
C CYS A 801 2.22 24.07 36.20
N SER A 802 2.61 25.35 36.28
CA SER A 802 1.87 26.36 37.04
C SER A 802 0.45 26.52 36.50
N MET A 803 0.31 26.53 35.17
CA MET A 803 -1.00 26.66 34.52
C MET A 803 -1.94 25.50 34.89
N LEU A 804 -1.47 24.25 34.81
CA LEU A 804 -2.27 23.08 35.19
C LEU A 804 -2.58 23.08 36.69
N LEU A 805 -1.63 23.50 37.55
CA LEU A 805 -1.84 23.57 39.01
C LEU A 805 -2.85 24.64 39.42
N GLN A 806 -2.83 25.82 38.79
CA GLN A 806 -3.81 26.87 39.07
C GLN A 806 -5.23 26.38 38.76
N ILE A 807 -5.43 25.75 37.60
CA ILE A 807 -6.71 25.16 37.20
C ILE A 807 -7.12 24.04 38.19
N PHE A 808 -6.17 23.22 38.64
CA PHE A 808 -6.41 22.14 39.60
C PHE A 808 -6.81 22.66 41.00
N SER A 809 -6.20 23.75 41.47
CA SER A 809 -6.48 24.36 42.78
C SER A 809 -7.88 24.99 42.87
N VAL A 810 -8.42 25.46 41.74
CA VAL A 810 -9.79 25.98 41.63
C VAL A 810 -10.81 24.84 41.72
N LEU A 811 -10.55 23.73 41.03
CA LEU A 811 -11.46 22.56 40.95
C LEU A 811 -11.48 21.71 42.24
N LEU A 812 -10.38 21.62 42.99
CA LEU A 812 -10.31 20.90 44.28
C LEU A 812 -11.23 21.46 45.38
N ARG A 813 -11.82 22.65 45.20
CA ARG A 813 -12.84 23.19 46.14
C ARG A 813 -14.19 22.49 46.01
N THR A 814 -14.41 21.72 44.94
CA THR A 814 -15.60 20.93 44.67
C THR A 814 -15.22 19.45 44.61
N ILE A 815 -15.84 18.60 45.42
CA ILE A 815 -15.51 17.17 45.58
C ILE A 815 -16.06 16.36 44.38
N ILE A 816 -15.74 16.73 43.15
CA ILE A 816 -16.10 15.97 41.94
C ILE A 816 -14.80 15.69 41.19
N ILE A 817 -14.43 14.40 41.12
CA ILE A 817 -13.27 13.92 40.35
C ILE A 817 -13.82 13.51 38.98
N ASP A 818 -13.52 14.31 37.96
CA ASP A 818 -13.85 14.04 36.56
C ASP A 818 -12.64 13.47 35.79
N SER A 819 -12.87 13.05 34.54
CA SER A 819 -11.84 12.53 33.63
C SER A 819 -10.69 13.52 33.43
N LEU A 820 -11.02 14.82 33.32
CA LEU A 820 -10.04 15.89 33.15
C LEU A 820 -9.11 16.02 34.36
N SER A 821 -9.63 15.90 35.58
CA SER A 821 -8.85 15.95 36.81
C SER A 821 -7.88 14.77 36.92
N VAL A 822 -8.29 13.58 36.46
CA VAL A 822 -7.43 12.39 36.41
C VAL A 822 -6.29 12.57 35.40
N GLU A 823 -6.60 12.95 34.15
CA GLU A 823 -5.58 13.16 33.12
C GLU A 823 -4.61 14.29 33.50
N ARG A 824 -5.13 15.39 34.08
CA ARG A 824 -4.29 16.50 34.57
C ARG A 824 -3.34 16.07 35.68
N ASN A 825 -3.84 15.33 36.68
CA ASN A 825 -3.00 14.79 37.75
C ASN A 825 -1.96 13.82 37.19
N HIS A 826 -2.33 12.97 36.22
CA HIS A 826 -1.39 12.08 35.58
C HIS A 826 -0.25 12.83 34.86
N VAL A 827 -0.57 13.89 34.11
CA VAL A 827 0.44 14.75 33.47
C VAL A 827 1.34 15.42 34.50
N LEU A 828 0.77 16.02 35.55
CA LEU A 828 1.53 16.71 36.60
C LEU A 828 2.50 15.78 37.33
N VAL A 829 2.04 14.57 37.69
CA VAL A 829 2.93 13.57 38.29
C VAL A 829 3.98 13.15 37.27
N ARG A 830 3.61 12.84 36.02
CA ARG A 830 4.55 12.46 34.95
C ARG A 830 5.67 13.46 34.80
N VAL A 831 5.36 14.75 34.67
CA VAL A 831 6.40 15.75 34.49
C VAL A 831 7.29 15.87 35.72
N SER A 832 6.77 15.67 36.94
CA SER A 832 7.52 15.81 38.20
C SER A 832 8.51 14.69 38.54
N VAL A 833 8.40 13.52 37.91
CA VAL A 833 9.24 12.34 38.20
C VAL A 833 10.01 11.85 36.97
N VAL A 834 11.26 11.43 37.22
CA VAL A 834 12.19 10.87 36.22
C VAL A 834 12.67 9.52 36.71
N GLY A 835 12.88 8.58 35.80
CA GLY A 835 13.39 7.24 36.10
C GLY A 835 12.77 6.18 35.21
N GLY A 836 13.39 5.00 35.21
CA GLY A 836 12.89 3.82 34.51
C GLY A 836 11.65 3.20 35.16
N PRO A 837 11.16 2.05 34.66
CA PRO A 837 9.93 1.44 35.13
C PRO A 837 9.91 1.05 36.62
N SER A 838 11.07 0.74 37.21
CA SER A 838 11.16 0.38 38.64
C SER A 838 11.24 1.61 39.54
N GLU A 839 11.74 2.72 39.01
CA GLU A 839 12.03 3.96 39.72
C GLU A 839 10.85 4.94 39.66
N ARG A 840 10.07 4.86 38.59
CA ARG A 840 8.99 5.80 38.27
C ARG A 840 7.62 5.15 38.37
N ARG A 841 6.75 5.70 39.22
CA ARG A 841 5.34 5.28 39.35
C ARG A 841 4.41 6.42 38.98
N LEU A 842 3.56 6.17 37.98
CA LEU A 842 2.53 7.11 37.54
C LEU A 842 1.15 6.72 38.10
N PRO A 843 0.27 7.69 38.36
CA PRO A 843 -1.06 7.39 38.87
C PRO A 843 -1.90 6.67 37.79
N PRO A 844 -2.80 5.76 38.19
CA PRO A 844 -3.70 5.09 37.26
C PRO A 844 -4.64 6.10 36.60
N ARG A 845 -5.09 5.79 35.38
CA ARG A 845 -6.03 6.63 34.62
C ARG A 845 -7.49 6.19 34.73
N ASP A 846 -7.72 4.97 35.23
CA ASP A 846 -9.06 4.44 35.41
C ASP A 846 -9.65 4.93 36.73
N LEU A 847 -10.77 5.65 36.66
CA LEU A 847 -11.45 6.24 37.82
C LEU A 847 -11.72 5.23 38.96
N GLN A 848 -11.90 3.95 38.61
CA GLN A 848 -12.16 2.86 39.58
C GLN A 848 -10.92 2.46 40.39
N GLU A 849 -9.71 2.69 39.87
CA GLU A 849 -8.44 2.35 40.53
C GLU A 849 -7.81 3.53 41.27
N VAL A 850 -8.37 4.74 41.11
CA VAL A 850 -7.83 5.97 41.68
C VAL A 850 -8.14 6.07 43.18
N ARG A 851 -7.15 5.78 44.03
CA ARG A 851 -7.16 6.17 45.45
C ARG A 851 -6.65 7.60 45.60
N TYR A 852 -7.54 8.60 45.67
CA TYR A 852 -7.15 9.98 45.97
C TYR A 852 -6.87 10.17 47.47
N PRO A 853 -5.91 11.05 47.85
CA PRO A 853 -4.97 11.75 46.99
C PRO A 853 -3.61 11.04 46.94
N PHE A 854 -3.08 10.78 45.74
CA PHE A 854 -1.62 10.75 45.57
C PHE A 854 -1.12 12.12 46.07
N SER A 855 -0.40 12.12 47.20
CA SER A 855 -0.06 13.35 47.93
C SER A 855 0.82 14.29 47.09
N LEU A 856 0.17 15.21 46.37
CA LEU A 856 0.82 16.35 45.71
C LEU A 856 1.53 17.27 46.72
N SER A 857 1.13 17.21 48.00
CA SER A 857 1.67 18.02 49.09
C SER A 857 3.12 17.67 49.47
N HIS A 858 3.66 16.51 49.09
CA HIS A 858 5.10 16.21 49.28
C HIS A 858 5.94 16.49 48.01
N ILE A 859 5.34 16.43 46.82
CA ILE A 859 6.04 16.64 45.53
C ILE A 859 6.29 18.13 45.26
N TYR A 860 5.37 19.01 45.68
CA TYR A 860 5.44 20.46 45.42
C TYR A 860 5.80 21.34 46.63
N LYS A 861 5.99 20.78 47.84
CA LYS A 861 6.38 21.56 49.03
C LYS A 861 7.86 22.01 49.03
N GLY A 862 8.65 21.62 48.03
CA GLY A 862 10.10 21.82 48.05
C GLY A 862 10.61 23.14 47.47
N PHE A 863 10.02 23.68 46.40
CA PHE A 863 10.54 24.89 45.75
C PHE A 863 9.42 25.62 45.00
N ALA A 864 9.24 26.91 45.30
CA ALA A 864 8.51 27.82 44.41
C ALA A 864 9.27 27.87 43.07
N LEU A 865 8.59 27.59 41.97
CA LEU A 865 9.12 27.64 40.60
C LEU A 865 9.33 29.09 40.14
N GLU A 866 10.17 29.85 40.85
CA GLU A 866 10.38 31.28 40.55
C GLU A 866 11.52 31.52 39.54
N ASP A 867 12.44 30.56 39.33
CA ASP A 867 13.56 30.70 38.37
C ASP A 867 13.43 29.74 37.16
N VAL A 868 12.75 30.24 36.12
CA VAL A 868 12.45 29.54 34.85
C VAL A 868 13.71 29.16 34.04
N CYS A 869 14.87 29.77 34.32
CA CYS A 869 16.11 29.52 33.59
C CYS A 869 16.91 28.27 34.03
N PHE A 870 16.46 27.54 35.06
CA PHE A 870 17.21 26.39 35.63
C PHE A 870 16.40 25.09 35.79
N ILE A 871 15.27 24.97 35.10
CA ILE A 871 14.32 23.86 35.26
C ILE A 871 14.99 22.49 35.05
N HIS A 872 15.84 22.35 34.04
CA HIS A 872 16.57 21.10 33.79
C HIS A 872 17.53 20.72 34.93
N PHE A 873 18.15 21.69 35.62
CA PHE A 873 19.00 21.40 36.77
C PHE A 873 18.20 20.91 37.97
N ILE A 874 17.00 21.44 38.18
CA ILE A 874 16.09 20.96 39.23
C ILE A 874 15.75 19.48 38.99
N TYR A 875 15.50 19.09 37.74
CA TYR A 875 15.20 17.69 37.40
C TYR A 875 16.38 16.73 37.65
N ILE A 876 17.56 17.10 37.16
CA ILE A 876 18.78 16.29 37.34
C ILE A 876 19.13 16.18 38.82
N HIS A 877 19.01 17.30 39.56
CA HIS A 877 19.27 17.35 40.99
C HIS A 877 18.29 16.48 41.79
N ARG A 878 16.99 16.58 41.52
CA ARG A 878 15.96 15.74 42.16
C ARG A 878 16.22 14.25 41.91
N TYR A 879 16.50 13.88 40.67
CA TYR A 879 16.78 12.49 40.33
C TYR A 879 18.07 11.99 40.99
N GLY A 880 19.13 12.80 41.00
CA GLY A 880 20.37 12.46 41.69
C GLY A 880 20.23 12.35 43.21
N ILE A 881 19.38 13.16 43.85
CA ILE A 881 19.05 13.01 45.27
C ILE A 881 18.24 11.73 45.50
N TYR A 882 17.25 11.45 44.66
CA TYR A 882 16.46 10.21 44.72
C TYR A 882 17.34 8.95 44.65
N LEU A 883 18.36 8.97 43.79
CA LEU A 883 19.35 7.89 43.67
C LEU A 883 20.40 7.88 44.80
N GLY A 884 20.43 8.90 45.67
CA GLY A 884 21.44 9.04 46.72
C GLY A 884 22.84 9.43 46.21
N LEU A 885 22.94 9.97 44.99
CA LEU A 885 24.20 10.32 44.33
C LEU A 885 24.61 11.78 44.51
N LEU A 886 23.65 12.68 44.74
CA LEU A 886 23.88 14.12 44.84
C LEU A 886 23.55 14.68 46.22
N LYS A 887 24.23 15.78 46.57
CA LYS A 887 23.96 16.62 47.74
C LYS A 887 23.15 17.87 47.34
N GLU A 888 22.57 18.56 48.32
CA GLU A 888 21.74 19.76 48.06
C GLU A 888 22.48 20.87 47.29
N GLU A 889 23.80 21.05 47.50
CA GLU A 889 24.60 22.10 46.86
C GLU A 889 25.08 21.78 45.42
N ALA A 890 24.84 20.56 44.92
CA ALA A 890 25.40 20.07 43.64
C ALA A 890 24.87 20.78 42.37
N ALA A 891 23.80 21.58 42.49
CA ALA A 891 23.21 22.29 41.35
C ALA A 891 24.18 23.33 40.73
N ASN A 892 24.98 24.01 41.57
CA ASN A 892 25.95 25.00 41.12
C ASN A 892 27.09 24.35 40.31
N ASP A 893 27.57 23.21 40.78
CA ASP A 893 28.63 22.43 40.12
C ASP A 893 28.17 21.90 38.76
N LEU A 894 26.91 21.47 38.67
CA LEU A 894 26.29 21.06 37.41
C LEU A 894 26.18 22.24 36.42
N ALA A 895 25.78 23.42 36.89
CA ALA A 895 25.72 24.62 36.06
C ALA A 895 27.10 25.03 35.52
N LEU A 896 28.13 24.95 36.38
CA LEU A 896 29.51 25.23 36.00
C LEU A 896 30.03 24.20 34.99
N LEU A 897 29.77 22.89 35.21
CA LEU A 897 30.10 21.83 34.26
C LEU A 897 29.49 22.10 32.89
N MET A 898 28.19 22.41 32.82
CA MET A 898 27.51 22.68 31.56
C MET A 898 28.11 23.89 30.83
N LYS A 899 28.52 24.92 31.57
CA LYS A 899 29.21 26.08 30.99
C LYS A 899 30.55 25.67 30.38
N HIS A 900 31.36 24.88 31.08
CA HIS A 900 32.64 24.39 30.56
C HIS A 900 32.46 23.50 29.32
N VAL A 901 31.51 22.56 29.37
CA VAL A 901 31.19 21.68 28.24
C VAL A 901 30.70 22.48 27.04
N LYS A 902 29.82 23.47 27.23
CA LYS A 902 29.33 24.34 26.16
C LYS A 902 30.48 25.11 25.49
N ILE A 903 31.42 25.64 26.28
CA ILE A 903 32.61 26.31 25.74
C ILE A 903 33.44 25.32 24.92
N PHE A 904 33.74 24.15 25.48
CA PHE A 904 34.49 23.09 24.80
C PHE A 904 33.85 22.69 23.47
N LEU A 905 32.55 22.37 23.47
CA LEU A 905 31.83 21.97 22.26
C LEU A 905 31.78 23.10 21.21
N SER A 906 31.71 24.37 21.62
CA SER A 906 31.70 25.48 20.67
C SER A 906 33.01 25.59 19.87
N THR A 907 34.14 25.12 20.41
CA THR A 907 35.41 25.02 19.67
C THR A 907 35.41 23.95 18.57
N GLN A 908 34.50 22.97 18.66
CA GLN A 908 34.39 21.84 17.74
C GLN A 908 33.24 21.98 16.73
N ARG A 909 32.59 23.15 16.68
CA ARG A 909 31.48 23.45 15.77
C ARG A 909 31.93 24.29 14.58
N VAL A 910 31.35 24.01 13.41
CA VAL A 910 31.50 24.86 12.23
C VAL A 910 30.78 26.19 12.50
N LYS A 911 31.43 27.32 12.19
CA LYS A 911 30.78 28.64 12.20
C LYS A 911 29.85 28.73 10.99
N THR A 912 28.55 28.53 11.20
CA THR A 912 27.52 28.63 10.15
C THR A 912 26.87 30.02 10.15
N SER A 913 26.37 30.45 8.99
CA SER A 913 25.65 31.73 8.82
C SER A 913 24.20 31.68 9.31
N SER A 914 23.62 30.49 9.48
CA SER A 914 22.29 30.26 10.04
C SER A 914 22.38 29.72 11.48
N GLU A 915 21.45 30.15 12.35
CA GLU A 915 21.17 29.46 13.61
C GLU A 915 20.66 28.05 13.26
N LEU A 916 21.56 27.05 13.27
CA LEU A 916 21.18 25.65 13.14
C LEU A 916 20.24 25.26 14.30
N SER A 917 19.36 24.28 14.04
CA SER A 917 18.30 23.81 14.94
C SER A 917 18.76 23.57 16.38
N TYR A 918 17.83 23.73 17.33
CA TYR A 918 18.08 23.58 18.76
C TYR A 918 18.73 22.23 19.10
N PRO A 919 19.93 22.22 19.72
CA PRO A 919 20.68 20.99 19.98
C PRO A 919 20.15 20.17 21.16
N GLY A 920 19.10 20.63 21.85
CA GLY A 920 18.62 19.98 23.08
C GLY A 920 19.48 20.27 24.30
N HIS A 921 19.06 19.74 25.45
CA HIS A 921 19.89 19.68 26.66
C HIS A 921 20.98 18.61 26.52
N ASP A 922 22.14 18.81 27.15
CA ASP A 922 23.22 17.81 27.14
C ASP A 922 22.97 16.72 28.20
N TRP A 923 22.12 15.76 27.83
CA TRP A 923 21.74 14.62 28.66
C TRP A 923 22.92 13.70 28.99
N LEU A 924 23.91 13.57 28.10
CA LEU A 924 25.10 12.76 28.37
C LEU A 924 25.98 13.43 29.43
N ALA A 925 26.25 14.73 29.32
CA ALA A 925 27.01 15.45 30.33
C ALA A 925 26.35 15.39 31.71
N SER A 926 25.02 15.45 31.75
CA SER A 926 24.23 15.31 32.98
C SER A 926 24.33 13.91 33.58
N THR A 927 24.28 12.89 32.72
CA THR A 927 24.43 11.49 33.12
C THR A 927 25.83 11.22 33.66
N VAL A 928 26.88 11.74 33.01
CA VAL A 928 28.27 11.63 33.49
C VAL A 928 28.45 12.32 34.85
N PHE A 929 27.80 13.47 35.05
CA PHE A 929 27.82 14.15 36.35
C PHE A 929 27.24 13.29 37.48
N LEU A 930 26.13 12.59 37.22
CA LEU A 930 25.54 11.65 38.16
C LEU A 930 26.43 10.42 38.39
N ILE A 931 27.03 9.84 37.33
CA ILE A 931 28.01 8.73 37.45
C ILE A 931 29.19 9.13 38.34
N MET A 932 29.61 10.40 38.28
CA MET A 932 30.71 10.95 39.08
C MET A 932 30.26 11.50 40.45
N ALA A 933 29.06 11.13 40.92
CA ALA A 933 28.51 11.53 42.21
C ALA A 933 28.54 13.05 42.45
N GLY A 934 28.26 13.82 41.39
CA GLY A 934 28.19 15.28 41.45
C GLY A 934 29.53 16.00 41.44
N ASN A 935 30.66 15.32 41.22
CA ASN A 935 31.96 15.98 41.16
C ASN A 935 32.22 16.61 39.78
N MET A 936 32.27 17.95 39.72
CA MET A 936 32.46 18.69 38.47
C MET A 936 33.78 18.34 37.75
N GLU A 937 34.90 18.34 38.46
CA GLU A 937 36.23 18.16 37.85
C GLU A 937 36.40 16.77 37.23
N LYS A 938 35.97 15.72 37.94
CA LYS A 938 35.97 14.34 37.44
C LYS A 938 35.06 14.18 36.24
N SER A 939 33.89 14.81 36.28
CA SER A 939 32.93 14.79 35.17
C SER A 939 33.53 15.42 33.91
N LEU A 940 34.14 16.61 34.06
CA LEU A 940 34.80 17.30 32.95
C LEU A 940 35.98 16.49 32.41
N CYS A 941 36.81 15.92 33.29
CA CYS A 941 37.94 15.08 32.90
C CYS A 941 37.49 13.84 32.11
N LEU A 942 36.42 13.17 32.56
CA LEU A 942 35.88 12.01 31.84
C LEU A 942 35.30 12.43 30.49
N LEU A 943 34.52 13.52 30.42
CA LEU A 943 33.94 13.99 29.15
C LEU A 943 35.01 14.38 28.14
N VAL A 944 36.07 15.08 28.57
CA VAL A 944 37.20 15.44 27.71
C VAL A 944 37.94 14.17 27.25
N SER A 945 38.18 13.21 28.14
CA SER A 945 38.82 11.94 27.78
C SER A 945 37.96 11.12 26.81
N LEU A 946 36.65 11.03 27.07
CA LEU A 946 35.67 10.36 26.21
C LEU A 946 35.64 11.00 24.81
N SER A 947 35.78 12.33 24.71
CA SER A 947 35.79 13.04 23.43
C SER A 947 36.92 12.63 22.48
N SER A 948 37.97 11.97 22.99
CA SER A 948 39.05 11.40 22.17
C SER A 948 38.68 10.07 21.50
N LEU A 949 37.62 9.39 21.99
CA LEU A 949 37.13 8.12 21.46
C LEU A 949 36.11 8.37 20.35
N LEU A 950 36.16 7.55 19.29
CA LEU A 950 35.18 7.59 18.20
C LEU A 950 33.76 7.34 18.70
N THR A 951 33.58 6.47 19.70
CA THR A 951 32.29 6.15 20.33
C THR A 951 31.56 7.40 20.81
N SER A 952 32.29 8.41 21.32
CA SER A 952 31.68 9.67 21.78
C SER A 952 30.92 10.38 20.65
N GLY A 953 31.30 10.15 19.38
CA GLY A 953 30.56 10.66 18.24
C GLY A 953 29.15 10.09 18.08
N PHE A 954 28.82 8.98 18.73
CA PHE A 954 27.52 8.31 18.59
C PHE A 954 26.66 8.44 19.84
N ILE A 955 27.27 8.26 21.01
CA ILE A 955 26.57 8.35 22.30
C ILE A 955 26.43 9.79 22.82
N TRP A 956 27.13 10.77 22.24
CA TRP A 956 27.10 12.18 22.65
C TRP A 956 26.55 13.08 21.52
N PRO A 957 25.22 13.17 21.35
CA PRO A 957 24.60 13.95 20.27
C PRO A 957 25.06 15.41 20.22
N ALA A 958 25.22 16.06 21.38
CA ALA A 958 25.64 17.46 21.47
C ALA A 958 27.04 17.74 20.88
N ARG A 959 27.93 16.73 20.89
CA ARG A 959 29.29 16.81 20.36
C ARG A 959 29.34 16.78 18.84
N ILE A 960 28.49 15.97 18.22
CA ILE A 960 28.44 15.80 16.76
C ILE A 960 27.54 16.82 16.06
N HIS A 961 26.71 17.54 16.82
CA HIS A 961 25.91 18.62 16.28
C HIS A 961 26.78 19.71 15.64
N ALA A 962 26.62 19.92 14.32
CA ALA A 962 27.40 20.87 13.53
C ALA A 962 28.93 20.69 13.64
N SER A 963 29.41 19.47 13.86
CA SER A 963 30.82 19.22 14.15
C SER A 963 31.75 19.47 12.96
N ILE A 964 32.92 20.06 13.23
CA ILE A 964 34.01 20.25 12.25
C ILE A 964 34.54 18.95 11.66
N HIS A 965 34.25 17.81 12.30
CA HIS A 965 34.71 16.50 11.85
C HIS A 965 33.89 15.93 10.68
N PHE A 966 32.78 16.56 10.32
CA PHE A 966 31.99 16.18 9.16
C PHE A 966 32.27 17.05 7.94
N PRO A 967 32.07 16.53 6.72
CA PRO A 967 32.01 17.36 5.52
C PRO A 967 30.97 18.48 5.70
N LYS A 968 31.28 19.67 5.18
CA LYS A 968 30.43 20.87 5.29
C LYS A 968 28.97 20.59 4.92
N GLU A 969 28.73 19.88 3.81
CA GLU A 969 27.41 19.45 3.34
C GLU A 969 26.60 18.64 4.38
N VAL A 970 27.27 17.86 5.23
CA VAL A 970 26.63 17.06 6.30
C VAL A 970 26.42 17.92 7.54
N ALA A 971 27.41 18.73 7.91
CA ALA A 971 27.32 19.62 9.07
C ALA A 971 26.21 20.68 8.91
N GLU A 972 26.02 21.21 7.69
CA GLU A 972 25.00 22.20 7.36
C GLU A 972 23.61 21.58 7.11
N SER A 973 23.51 20.25 6.99
CA SER A 973 22.24 19.57 6.70
C SER A 973 21.20 19.69 7.83
N GLY A 974 21.64 19.97 9.07
CA GLY A 974 20.77 20.00 10.25
C GLY A 974 20.24 18.63 10.70
N ILE A 975 20.55 17.54 9.99
CA ILE A 975 20.10 16.18 10.34
C ILE A 975 21.14 15.50 11.24
N PRO A 976 20.76 15.08 12.46
CA PRO A 976 21.73 14.53 13.42
C PRO A 976 22.27 13.16 12.98
N PRO A 977 23.57 12.87 13.19
CA PRO A 977 24.13 11.55 12.88
C PRO A 977 23.50 10.38 13.61
N VAL A 978 22.96 10.59 14.80
CA VAL A 978 22.15 9.58 15.51
C VAL A 978 20.99 9.11 14.64
N TYR A 979 20.36 10.02 13.89
CA TYR A 979 19.26 9.69 12.99
C TYR A 979 19.76 9.05 11.69
N TRP A 980 20.60 9.74 10.91
CA TRP A 980 20.97 9.22 9.58
C TRP A 980 21.91 8.01 9.62
N CYS A 981 22.62 7.77 10.73
CA CYS A 981 23.56 6.66 10.90
C CYS A 981 22.98 5.56 11.80
N THR A 982 22.83 5.82 13.10
CA THR A 982 22.38 4.79 14.05
C THR A 982 20.99 4.29 13.69
N ALA A 983 20.03 5.21 13.51
CA ALA A 983 18.65 4.82 13.22
C ALA A 983 18.51 4.09 11.87
N HIS A 984 19.31 4.48 10.87
CA HIS A 984 19.37 3.77 9.58
C HIS A 984 19.84 2.31 9.74
N TYR A 985 20.88 2.06 10.53
CA TYR A 985 21.35 0.70 10.79
C TYR A 985 20.39 -0.09 11.69
N VAL A 986 19.69 0.57 12.61
CA VAL A 986 18.61 -0.07 13.38
C VAL A 986 17.50 -0.53 12.46
N GLU A 987 17.02 0.31 11.53
CA GLU A 987 15.97 -0.11 10.58
C GLU A 987 16.41 -1.26 9.68
N MET A 988 17.66 -1.23 9.22
CA MET A 988 18.25 -2.30 8.42
C MET A 988 18.29 -3.63 9.18
N LEU A 989 18.87 -3.63 10.40
CA LEU A 989 18.99 -4.86 11.20
C LEU A 989 17.64 -5.33 11.73
N LEU A 990 16.73 -4.44 12.12
CA LEU A 990 15.42 -4.81 12.61
C LEU A 990 14.59 -5.54 11.54
N LYS A 991 14.71 -5.11 10.27
CA LYS A 991 14.06 -5.80 9.15
C LYS A 991 14.59 -7.22 8.94
N ALA A 992 15.89 -7.42 9.13
CA ALA A 992 16.53 -8.73 8.99
C ALA A 992 16.25 -9.67 10.17
N GLU A 993 16.38 -9.16 11.41
CA GLU A 993 16.34 -9.97 12.63
C GLU A 993 14.94 -10.10 13.24
N VAL A 994 14.08 -9.08 13.08
CA VAL A 994 12.76 -9.00 13.72
C VAL A 994 11.70 -8.47 12.73
N PRO A 995 11.47 -9.16 11.59
CA PRO A 995 10.65 -8.64 10.48
C PRO A 995 9.20 -8.33 10.88
N LEU A 996 8.61 -9.07 11.82
CA LEU A 996 7.24 -8.82 12.30
C LEU A 996 7.11 -7.46 12.99
N VAL A 997 8.11 -7.08 13.79
CA VAL A 997 8.16 -5.76 14.42
C VAL A 997 8.34 -4.68 13.36
N HIS A 998 9.25 -4.87 12.40
CA HIS A 998 9.42 -3.93 11.29
C HIS A 998 8.11 -3.69 10.52
N SER A 999 7.35 -4.75 10.21
CA SER A 999 6.04 -4.64 9.56
C SER A 999 4.99 -3.94 10.44
N ALA A 1000 4.99 -4.20 11.75
CA ALA A 1000 4.08 -3.57 12.69
C ALA A 1000 4.25 -2.03 12.72
N PHE A 1001 5.49 -1.54 12.70
CA PHE A 1001 5.79 -0.11 12.58
C PHE A 1001 5.29 0.46 11.25
N LYS A 1002 5.57 -0.21 10.12
CA LYS A 1002 5.09 0.19 8.79
C LYS A 1002 3.57 0.34 8.73
N MET A 1003 2.83 -0.65 9.25
CA MET A 1003 1.36 -0.63 9.29
C MET A 1003 0.81 0.48 10.20
N SER A 1004 1.56 0.87 11.23
CA SER A 1004 1.16 1.92 12.19
C SER A 1004 1.51 3.35 11.73
N GLY A 1005 2.13 3.53 10.56
CA GLY A 1005 2.59 4.83 10.06
C GLY A 1005 3.70 5.49 10.91
N PHE A 1006 4.33 4.72 11.80
CA PHE A 1006 5.36 5.16 12.75
C PHE A 1006 6.69 4.48 12.44
N THR A 1007 7.85 5.10 12.74
CA THR A 1007 9.15 4.53 12.37
C THR A 1007 9.96 4.09 13.60
N PRO A 1008 10.67 2.94 13.54
CA PRO A 1008 11.61 2.57 14.59
C PRO A 1008 12.69 3.64 14.78
N SER A 1009 13.06 4.33 13.70
CA SER A 1009 14.05 5.41 13.72
C SER A 1009 13.67 6.57 14.60
N GLN A 1010 12.41 7.01 14.57
CA GLN A 1010 11.94 8.06 15.46
C GLN A 1010 12.00 7.65 16.92
N MET A 1011 11.63 6.41 17.24
CA MET A 1011 11.69 5.92 18.62
C MET A 1011 13.13 5.80 19.12
N CYS A 1012 14.04 5.30 18.27
CA CYS A 1012 15.47 5.26 18.61
C CYS A 1012 16.07 6.64 18.79
N LEU A 1013 15.71 7.59 17.93
CA LEU A 1013 16.15 8.97 18.08
C LEU A 1013 15.71 9.52 19.44
N HIS A 1014 14.44 9.31 19.80
CA HIS A 1014 13.89 9.71 21.08
C HIS A 1014 14.66 9.12 22.28
N TRP A 1015 14.92 7.81 22.28
CA TRP A 1015 15.68 7.17 23.36
C TRP A 1015 17.10 7.69 23.46
N LEU A 1016 17.80 7.77 22.33
CA LEU A 1016 19.23 8.06 22.28
C LEU A 1016 19.53 9.53 22.60
N THR A 1017 18.69 10.48 22.19
CA THR A 1017 18.91 11.92 22.47
C THR A 1017 18.82 12.27 23.94
N GLN A 1018 18.04 11.52 24.72
CA GLN A 1018 17.91 11.70 26.17
C GLN A 1018 18.61 10.61 27.00
N CYS A 1019 19.59 9.90 26.41
CA CYS A 1019 20.35 8.84 27.09
C CYS A 1019 19.47 7.80 27.80
N PHE A 1020 18.32 7.44 27.21
CA PHE A 1020 17.31 6.52 27.75
C PHE A 1020 16.66 6.93 29.08
N TRP A 1021 16.82 8.17 29.53
CA TRP A 1021 16.09 8.68 30.69
C TRP A 1021 14.58 8.50 30.46
N ASN A 1022 13.84 8.11 31.50
CA ASN A 1022 12.42 7.70 31.47
C ASN A 1022 12.07 6.34 30.84
N TYR A 1023 13.04 5.60 30.31
CA TYR A 1023 12.80 4.29 29.66
C TYR A 1023 13.60 3.17 30.31
N LEU A 1024 14.81 3.46 30.78
CA LEU A 1024 15.68 2.51 31.46
C LEU A 1024 15.90 2.95 32.91
N ASP A 1025 16.00 1.98 33.81
CA ASP A 1025 16.43 2.23 35.20
C ASP A 1025 17.89 2.74 35.20
N TRP A 1026 18.30 3.45 36.24
CA TRP A 1026 19.63 4.08 36.35
C TRP A 1026 20.79 3.11 36.10
N THR A 1027 20.71 1.91 36.68
CA THR A 1027 21.74 0.87 36.49
C THR A 1027 21.88 0.49 35.01
N GLU A 1028 20.77 0.47 34.30
CA GLU A 1028 20.70 0.09 32.89
C GLU A 1028 21.20 1.20 31.96
N ILE A 1029 20.96 2.47 32.32
CA ILE A 1029 21.60 3.61 31.65
C ILE A 1029 23.12 3.54 31.81
N CYS A 1030 23.61 3.21 33.00
CA CYS A 1030 25.05 3.04 33.25
C CYS A 1030 25.63 1.89 32.41
N HIS A 1031 24.96 0.73 32.37
CA HIS A 1031 25.37 -0.40 31.55
C HIS A 1031 25.41 -0.06 30.06
N TYR A 1032 24.40 0.67 29.55
CA TYR A 1032 24.37 1.14 28.18
C TYR A 1032 25.61 1.98 27.83
N ILE A 1033 25.93 3.00 28.65
CA ILE A 1033 27.09 3.86 28.42
C ILE A 1033 28.39 3.05 28.49
N CYS A 1034 28.56 2.22 29.53
CA CYS A 1034 29.73 1.36 29.67
C CYS A 1034 29.91 0.41 28.49
N THR A 1035 28.83 -0.22 28.02
CA THR A 1035 28.85 -1.16 26.90
C THR A 1035 29.31 -0.45 25.62
N CYS A 1036 28.72 0.71 25.30
CA CYS A 1036 29.12 1.47 24.12
C CYS A 1036 30.59 1.93 24.22
N VAL A 1037 31.04 2.39 25.38
CA VAL A 1037 32.43 2.85 25.60
C VAL A 1037 33.44 1.71 25.49
N VAL A 1038 33.14 0.54 26.05
CA VAL A 1038 34.06 -0.61 26.10
C VAL A 1038 34.03 -1.41 24.80
N MET A 1039 32.85 -1.67 24.26
CA MET A 1039 32.65 -2.58 23.12
C MET A 1039 32.59 -1.85 21.77
N GLY A 1040 32.33 -0.55 21.77
CA GLY A 1040 32.28 0.29 20.57
C GLY A 1040 30.87 0.80 20.22
N PRO A 1041 30.78 1.71 19.23
CA PRO A 1041 29.53 2.39 18.89
C PRO A 1041 28.46 1.49 18.24
N ASP A 1042 28.85 0.38 17.62
CA ASP A 1042 27.93 -0.55 16.97
C ASP A 1042 26.95 -1.19 17.97
N TYR A 1043 27.39 -1.32 19.24
CA TYR A 1043 26.55 -1.82 20.32
C TYR A 1043 25.37 -0.91 20.63
N GLN A 1044 25.43 0.38 20.29
CA GLN A 1044 24.26 1.26 20.36
C GLN A 1044 23.14 0.76 19.42
N VAL A 1045 23.48 0.27 18.23
CA VAL A 1045 22.53 -0.30 17.26
C VAL A 1045 21.99 -1.62 17.78
N TYR A 1046 22.86 -2.52 18.23
CA TYR A 1046 22.46 -3.83 18.77
C TYR A 1046 21.54 -3.70 19.97
N MET A 1047 21.83 -2.77 20.89
CA MET A 1047 20.97 -2.49 22.03
C MET A 1047 19.57 -2.10 21.57
N CYS A 1048 19.42 -1.11 20.68
CA CYS A 1048 18.12 -0.71 20.14
C CYS A 1048 17.34 -1.86 19.48
N VAL A 1049 18.00 -2.70 18.67
CA VAL A 1049 17.35 -3.86 18.04
C VAL A 1049 16.93 -4.89 19.08
N ALA A 1050 17.75 -5.10 20.10
CA ALA A 1050 17.45 -6.04 21.17
C ALA A 1050 16.26 -5.57 22.04
N ILE A 1051 16.13 -4.26 22.28
CA ILE A 1051 14.94 -3.65 22.89
C ILE A 1051 13.68 -4.03 22.10
N PHE A 1052 13.70 -3.81 20.78
CA PHE A 1052 12.54 -4.13 19.94
C PHE A 1052 12.24 -5.63 19.89
N LYS A 1053 13.26 -6.48 19.89
CA LYS A 1053 13.10 -7.93 19.95
C LYS A 1053 12.41 -8.37 21.24
N HIS A 1054 12.83 -7.81 22.38
CA HIS A 1054 12.20 -8.07 23.68
C HIS A 1054 10.73 -7.64 23.71
N LEU A 1055 10.44 -6.46 23.15
CA LEU A 1055 9.09 -5.89 23.11
C LEU A 1055 8.20 -6.46 22.00
N GLN A 1056 8.67 -7.43 21.21
CA GLN A 1056 7.92 -7.98 20.09
C GLN A 1056 6.47 -8.39 20.43
N PRO A 1057 6.16 -9.15 21.51
CA PRO A 1057 4.78 -9.55 21.80
C PRO A 1057 3.87 -8.33 22.08
N ASP A 1058 4.36 -7.38 22.88
CA ASP A 1058 3.61 -6.17 23.22
C ASP A 1058 3.41 -5.25 22.01
N ILE A 1059 4.44 -5.10 21.17
CA ILE A 1059 4.37 -4.33 19.92
C ILE A 1059 3.29 -4.92 19.00
N LEU A 1060 3.27 -6.24 18.82
CA LEU A 1060 2.29 -6.89 17.96
C LEU A 1060 0.86 -6.75 18.51
N GLN A 1061 0.68 -6.90 19.83
CA GLN A 1061 -0.60 -6.70 20.49
C GLN A 1061 -1.11 -5.26 20.33
N HIS A 1062 -0.27 -4.26 20.63
CA HIS A 1062 -0.66 -2.86 20.56
C HIS A 1062 -0.77 -2.31 19.13
N THR A 1063 -0.21 -3.01 18.14
CA THR A 1063 -0.45 -2.73 16.72
C THR A 1063 -1.86 -3.12 16.32
N GLN A 1064 -2.38 -4.25 16.82
CA GLN A 1064 -3.76 -4.67 16.56
C GLN A 1064 -4.78 -3.69 17.14
N SER A 1065 -4.47 -3.08 18.29
CA SER A 1065 -5.33 -2.08 18.93
C SER A 1065 -5.12 -0.65 18.42
N GLN A 1066 -4.26 -0.42 17.42
CA GLN A 1066 -3.88 0.92 16.93
C GLN A 1066 -3.30 1.87 18.00
N GLU A 1067 -2.71 1.32 19.07
CA GLU A 1067 -2.14 2.10 20.18
C GLU A 1067 -0.61 2.02 20.26
N LEU A 1068 0.08 1.45 19.26
CA LEU A 1068 1.52 1.20 19.29
C LEU A 1068 2.36 2.43 19.72
N GLN A 1069 2.07 3.59 19.14
CA GLN A 1069 2.79 4.85 19.43
C GLN A 1069 2.58 5.31 20.88
N ILE A 1070 1.36 5.14 21.39
CA ILE A 1070 0.99 5.49 22.77
C ILE A 1070 1.67 4.51 23.72
N PHE A 1071 1.65 3.22 23.41
CA PHE A 1071 2.33 2.20 24.22
C PHE A 1071 3.82 2.52 24.37
N LEU A 1072 4.54 2.69 23.24
CA LEU A 1072 5.99 2.88 23.24
C LEU A 1072 6.44 4.18 23.93
N LYS A 1073 5.62 5.22 23.96
CA LYS A 1073 5.96 6.51 24.59
C LYS A 1073 5.41 6.69 25.99
N VAL A 1074 4.18 6.24 26.23
CA VAL A 1074 3.40 6.56 27.44
C VAL A 1074 3.34 5.40 28.41
N ARG A 1075 3.12 4.17 27.93
CA ARG A 1075 2.81 2.99 28.76
C ARG A 1075 3.96 1.98 28.84
N TRP A 1076 5.19 2.43 28.59
CA TRP A 1076 6.40 1.62 28.71
C TRP A 1076 6.40 0.81 30.03
N SER A 1077 6.37 -0.52 29.92
CA SER A 1077 5.96 -1.43 31.00
C SER A 1077 7.10 -1.85 31.95
N GLN A 1078 6.73 -2.38 33.11
CA GLN A 1078 7.59 -2.66 34.29
C GLN A 1078 8.59 -3.82 34.19
N ASN A 1079 8.71 -4.49 33.04
CA ASN A 1079 9.56 -5.68 32.89
C ASN A 1079 10.75 -5.43 31.96
N TYR A 1080 11.54 -4.40 32.28
CA TYR A 1080 12.75 -4.08 31.54
C TYR A 1080 13.98 -4.42 32.36
N ASN A 1081 14.69 -5.49 31.98
CA ASN A 1081 15.95 -5.89 32.59
C ASN A 1081 16.94 -6.20 31.46
N ILE A 1082 17.97 -5.36 31.29
CA ILE A 1082 19.01 -5.57 30.26
C ILE A 1082 19.76 -6.87 30.53
N HIS A 1083 19.82 -7.36 31.77
CA HIS A 1083 20.41 -8.66 32.05
C HIS A 1083 19.68 -9.81 31.35
N ALA A 1084 18.38 -9.68 31.04
CA ALA A 1084 17.65 -10.68 30.25
C ALA A 1084 17.91 -10.58 28.73
N ILE A 1085 18.55 -9.50 28.27
CA ILE A 1085 18.85 -9.24 26.85
C ILE A 1085 20.19 -9.87 26.42
N PHE A 1086 21.13 -10.03 27.36
CA PHE A 1086 22.46 -10.60 27.12
C PHE A 1086 22.56 -12.12 27.38
N TYR A 1087 21.49 -12.76 27.83
CA TYR A 1087 21.34 -14.22 27.92
C TYR A 1087 20.33 -14.71 26.88
#